data_AF-A0A0G4MMJ6-F1
#
_entry.id   AF-A0A0G4MMJ6-F1
#
_cell.length_a   1.000
_cell.length_b   1.000
_cell.length_c   1.000
_cell.angle_alpha   90.00
_cell.angle_beta   90.00
_cell.angle_gamma   90.00
#
_symmetry.space_group_name_H-M   'P 1'
#
loop_
_entity.id
_entity.type
_entity.pdbx_description
1 polymer ?
#
loop_
_entity_poly.entity_id
_entity_poly.type
_entity_poly.pdbx_seq_one_letter_code
_entity_poly.pdbx_strand_id
1 'polypeptide(L)'
;MTTNTTVPLAAEPKTGPNEVVNVGHGPKTERSAADVEQQVPPTGSQKSTFSSLGLLDRYLAVWIFLAMLIGILLGNFVPSVGPALQKGKFVGVSVPIAIGLLVMMYPILCKVQYEKLHIIFRTREIWIQLGFSIVVNWIVAPFFMLALGWAFLPDQEGLRNGLILVGIARCIAMVLIWTNLAGGDNDYCAILVAVNSFLQIVLFAPVALLFLRVIGGNNDLVVSYSTVATAVGVFLGIPLGAAIVTRLGFLLTVGADAYSKKIIPFLAPWSLVGLLYTIVVLFGSQGAQVVHQIVSVVRVGAPLLVYFTVIFFATLFVTRRLGFRYGLASTQAFTAASNNFELAIAIAVASFGADSDEALATTVGPLIEVPVLIALVYLVKCRLSKASGRRIPDVDALQTIGKYAKCMYIDMMVLRDEFEVEFLSTLLEPLPSMKEFIHSLQYRYCMSDTSFTEIDYHKRLLDMCFNCDQINRLRINLPCQLVGQRCNTATMILANTFSAFAERFKNMDPTGPEPVRLETLVVENITDQTIYNLWKNPSDVRSMIHVFSGLRHAMFTIRRVELADPRILTAWGRFLWEMFRIAESLDSLRLVGTDDDRPPRGLLKQTKAWATSIMEWRALALPVPPSFHAHPSLTSLALERLDISPMNLQSAAWNFGSTLRILILNEVYLKVEQSTTHNRDTTKSLWIGLPNQRPEDDNLWMAMQFRILAPKLELVRASSLSYDHFLHEDLFQDGTVLPEAASPAFDFVDPSGLGRSLAQRFVEVTLGYAQPPSPPPTVHPVVFLPEDSSHDHLVANLRPRPAGGLAVADYDANAHHAAVDDPTGRWHRSLDGLYPTSNAGTLHTLHAIADAAFRGMNEIQRHRDEAALRDGVAGEPAQEGGWLAANLLNMNFLDE
;
A
#
# COMPACT_ATOMS: atom_id res chain seq x y z
N MET A 1 -43.87 32.92 -35.22
CA MET A 1 -45.35 32.77 -35.24
C MET A 1 -45.62 31.32 -35.67
N THR A 2 -45.85 30.38 -34.74
CA THR A 2 -47.12 30.04 -34.01
C THR A 2 -48.05 29.11 -34.82
N THR A 3 -48.55 27.95 -34.35
CA THR A 3 -48.34 27.20 -33.06
C THR A 3 -48.88 25.75 -33.13
N ASN A 4 -48.30 24.86 -32.31
CA ASN A 4 -48.76 23.60 -31.66
C ASN A 4 -50.07 22.87 -32.04
N THR A 5 -50.00 21.53 -32.07
CA THR A 5 -51.04 20.59 -31.53
C THR A 5 -50.41 19.19 -31.21
N THR A 6 -51.15 18.24 -30.60
CA THR A 6 -50.55 17.18 -29.73
C THR A 6 -51.39 15.87 -29.55
N VAL A 7 -50.71 14.73 -29.25
CA VAL A 7 -51.20 13.57 -28.39
C VAL A 7 -52.26 12.62 -29.04
N PRO A 8 -52.53 11.32 -28.65
CA PRO A 8 -52.16 10.46 -27.47
C PRO A 8 -51.59 9.01 -27.74
N LEU A 9 -51.53 8.15 -26.69
CA LEU A 9 -50.97 6.77 -26.58
C LEU A 9 -52.01 5.59 -26.52
N ALA A 10 -51.54 4.33 -26.63
CA ALA A 10 -52.28 3.06 -26.36
C ALA A 10 -51.41 2.00 -25.57
N ALA A 11 -51.81 0.70 -25.47
CA ALA A 11 -51.33 -0.27 -24.44
C ALA A 11 -51.15 -1.76 -24.88
N GLU A 12 -50.69 -2.63 -23.95
CA GLU A 12 -50.49 -4.11 -24.04
C GLU A 12 -51.79 -4.96 -23.87
N PRO A 13 -51.75 -6.30 -24.10
CA PRO A 13 -51.65 -7.26 -22.96
C PRO A 13 -50.80 -8.55 -23.21
N LYS A 14 -50.80 -9.51 -22.26
CA LYS A 14 -49.88 -10.68 -22.09
C LYS A 14 -50.58 -12.06 -22.02
N THR A 15 -49.88 -13.18 -22.31
CA THR A 15 -49.76 -14.46 -21.50
C THR A 15 -49.07 -15.62 -22.27
N GLY A 16 -48.45 -16.59 -21.56
CA GLY A 16 -47.96 -17.91 -22.07
C GLY A 16 -48.89 -19.09 -21.67
N PRO A 17 -48.44 -20.35 -21.43
CA PRO A 17 -47.07 -20.94 -21.46
C PRO A 17 -46.96 -22.33 -22.18
N ASN A 18 -45.79 -23.01 -22.15
CA ASN A 18 -45.62 -24.47 -21.93
C ASN A 18 -44.15 -24.98 -21.98
N GLU A 19 -43.91 -26.20 -21.47
CA GLU A 19 -42.66 -27.00 -21.49
C GLU A 19 -42.45 -27.71 -22.87
N VAL A 20 -41.45 -28.55 -23.19
CA VAL A 20 -40.50 -29.43 -22.46
C VAL A 20 -39.22 -29.66 -23.30
N VAL A 21 -38.10 -30.05 -22.69
CA VAL A 21 -37.12 -31.11 -23.07
C VAL A 21 -35.68 -30.75 -22.66
N ASN A 22 -35.00 -31.71 -22.02
CA ASN A 22 -33.60 -31.63 -21.60
C ASN A 22 -32.88 -32.90 -22.06
N VAL A 23 -31.79 -32.76 -22.83
CA VAL A 23 -30.92 -33.87 -23.25
C VAL A 23 -29.46 -33.43 -23.13
N GLY A 24 -28.76 -33.95 -22.13
CA GLY A 24 -27.33 -33.68 -21.95
C GLY A 24 -26.46 -34.62 -22.75
N HIS A 25 -25.34 -34.10 -23.27
CA HIS A 25 -24.16 -34.88 -23.66
C HIS A 25 -22.89 -34.09 -23.31
N GLY A 26 -21.89 -34.79 -22.81
CA GLY A 26 -20.51 -34.35 -22.65
C GLY A 26 -19.61 -35.58 -22.57
N PRO A 27 -18.29 -35.43 -22.36
CA PRO A 27 -17.54 -34.19 -22.20
C PRO A 27 -16.42 -34.02 -23.25
N LYS A 28 -15.83 -32.82 -23.30
CA LYS A 28 -14.39 -32.61 -23.53
C LYS A 28 -13.99 -31.23 -22.99
N THR A 29 -12.79 -31.14 -22.42
CA THR A 29 -12.47 -30.09 -21.45
C THR A 29 -11.26 -29.27 -21.89
N GLU A 30 -11.50 -28.15 -22.58
CA GLU A 30 -10.50 -27.10 -22.75
C GLU A 30 -10.69 -26.05 -21.67
N ARG A 31 -9.67 -25.85 -20.83
CA ARG A 31 -9.71 -24.88 -19.73
C ARG A 31 -9.21 -23.53 -20.22
N SER A 32 -10.14 -22.60 -20.47
CA SER A 32 -9.80 -21.19 -20.65
C SER A 32 -9.19 -20.63 -19.35
N ALA A 33 -8.15 -19.80 -19.47
CA ALA A 33 -7.40 -19.25 -18.34
C ALA A 33 -8.06 -18.00 -17.71
N ALA A 34 -9.40 -17.95 -17.65
CA ALA A 34 -10.17 -16.76 -17.26
C ALA A 34 -10.79 -16.83 -15.85
N ASP A 35 -11.02 -18.02 -15.29
CA ASP A 35 -11.87 -18.23 -14.10
C ASP A 35 -11.11 -18.35 -12.76
N VAL A 36 -9.97 -17.67 -12.62
CA VAL A 36 -9.13 -17.76 -11.39
C VAL A 36 -9.15 -16.49 -10.54
N GLU A 37 -9.42 -15.31 -11.12
CA GLU A 37 -9.17 -14.02 -10.47
C GLU A 37 -10.46 -13.24 -10.10
N GLN A 38 -11.28 -13.83 -9.23
CA GLN A 38 -12.43 -13.09 -8.66
C GLN A 38 -12.90 -13.60 -7.28
N GLN A 39 -12.07 -13.42 -6.24
CA GLN A 39 -12.51 -13.62 -4.85
C GLN A 39 -11.73 -12.82 -3.80
N VAL A 40 -11.65 -11.49 -3.98
CA VAL A 40 -11.16 -10.56 -2.94
C VAL A 40 -12.32 -10.24 -1.97
N PRO A 41 -12.15 -10.44 -0.64
CA PRO A 41 -13.19 -10.11 0.35
C PRO A 41 -13.33 -8.58 0.54
N PRO A 42 -14.53 -8.07 0.87
CA PRO A 42 -14.80 -6.64 0.90
C PRO A 42 -14.07 -5.91 2.04
N THR A 43 -13.39 -4.81 1.69
CA THR A 43 -12.56 -4.00 2.59
C THR A 43 -13.40 -3.29 3.66
N GLY A 44 -13.29 -3.75 4.92
CA GLY A 44 -13.90 -3.08 6.08
C GLY A 44 -12.96 -2.04 6.68
N SER A 45 -13.45 -0.82 6.93
CA SER A 45 -12.67 0.29 7.53
C SER A 45 -12.13 -0.06 8.92
N GLN A 46 -10.81 -0.25 9.04
CA GLN A 46 -10.15 -0.53 10.32
C GLN A 46 -9.86 0.75 11.10
N LYS A 47 -10.72 1.07 12.09
CA LYS A 47 -10.40 2.12 13.08
C LYS A 47 -9.17 1.71 13.90
N SER A 48 -8.38 2.71 14.33
CA SER A 48 -7.13 2.48 15.06
C SER A 48 -7.29 1.50 16.23
N THR A 49 -6.44 0.47 16.24
CA THR A 49 -6.48 -0.64 17.21
C THR A 49 -6.30 -0.18 18.66
N PHE A 50 -5.80 1.04 18.89
CA PHE A 50 -5.65 1.63 20.23
C PHE A 50 -6.83 2.49 20.69
N SER A 51 -7.74 2.91 19.81
CA SER A 51 -8.98 3.61 20.16
C SER A 51 -10.23 2.73 20.07
N SER A 52 -10.11 1.53 19.48
CA SER A 52 -11.20 0.54 19.39
C SER A 52 -11.28 -0.46 20.56
N LEU A 53 -10.35 -0.40 21.52
CA LEU A 53 -10.33 -1.26 22.72
C LEU A 53 -11.08 -0.61 23.90
N GLY A 54 -11.88 -1.40 24.60
CA GLY A 54 -12.60 -0.93 25.80
C GLY A 54 -11.65 -0.62 26.96
N LEU A 55 -12.11 0.18 27.92
CA LEU A 55 -11.36 0.50 29.15
C LEU A 55 -10.92 -0.75 29.95
N LEU A 56 -11.65 -1.85 29.82
CA LEU A 56 -11.30 -3.15 30.42
C LEU A 56 -10.11 -3.80 29.71
N ASP A 57 -10.13 -3.88 28.38
CA ASP A 57 -9.04 -4.48 27.58
C ASP A 57 -7.75 -3.64 27.69
N ARG A 58 -7.88 -2.31 27.64
CA ARG A 58 -6.75 -1.37 27.68
C ARG A 58 -5.96 -1.42 29.00
N TYR A 59 -6.63 -1.75 30.10
CA TYR A 59 -6.02 -1.86 31.43
C TYR A 59 -6.08 -3.29 32.00
N LEU A 60 -6.22 -4.30 31.12
CA LEU A 60 -6.39 -5.72 31.45
C LEU A 60 -5.46 -6.23 32.57
N ALA A 61 -4.17 -5.94 32.46
CA ALA A 61 -3.18 -6.34 33.45
C ALA A 61 -3.44 -5.71 34.84
N VAL A 62 -3.82 -4.44 34.88
CA VAL A 62 -4.15 -3.71 36.11
C VAL A 62 -5.41 -4.29 36.76
N TRP A 63 -6.44 -4.60 35.95
CA TRP A 63 -7.65 -5.26 36.43
C TRP A 63 -7.37 -6.66 36.99
N ILE A 64 -6.48 -7.44 36.37
CA ILE A 64 -6.05 -8.76 36.87
C ILE A 64 -5.30 -8.63 38.21
N PHE A 65 -4.34 -7.70 38.33
CA PHE A 65 -3.66 -7.45 39.61
C PHE A 65 -4.61 -6.97 40.71
N LEU A 66 -5.56 -6.09 40.36
CA LEU A 66 -6.56 -5.60 41.31
C LEU A 66 -7.54 -6.72 41.73
N ALA A 67 -7.93 -7.62 40.81
CA ALA A 67 -8.75 -8.78 41.10
C ALA A 67 -8.04 -9.78 42.04
N MET A 68 -6.76 -10.07 41.80
CA MET A 68 -5.95 -10.90 42.71
C MET A 68 -5.81 -10.25 44.09
N LEU A 69 -5.53 -8.95 44.16
CA LEU A 69 -5.43 -8.21 45.42
C LEU A 69 -6.74 -8.24 46.20
N ILE A 70 -7.87 -7.93 45.55
CA ILE A 70 -9.21 -7.99 46.17
C ILE A 70 -9.54 -9.40 46.65
N GLY A 71 -9.24 -10.44 45.85
CA GLY A 71 -9.43 -11.83 46.25
C GLY A 71 -8.63 -12.19 47.50
N ILE A 72 -7.32 -11.93 47.52
CA ILE A 72 -6.45 -12.22 48.67
C ILE A 72 -6.92 -11.46 49.93
N LEU A 73 -7.29 -10.18 49.78
CA LEU A 73 -7.81 -9.38 50.90
C LEU A 73 -9.13 -9.95 51.44
N LEU A 74 -10.09 -10.32 50.59
CA LEU A 74 -11.36 -10.93 51.00
C LEU A 74 -11.14 -12.28 51.69
N GLY A 75 -10.31 -13.15 51.11
CA GLY A 75 -10.02 -14.48 51.65
C GLY A 75 -9.25 -14.47 52.97
N ASN A 76 -8.47 -13.41 53.24
CA ASN A 76 -7.68 -13.28 54.47
C ASN A 76 -8.39 -12.48 55.58
N PHE A 77 -9.15 -11.43 55.24
CA PHE A 77 -9.81 -10.55 56.24
C PHE A 77 -11.27 -10.91 56.53
N VAL A 78 -11.91 -11.77 55.73
CA VAL A 78 -13.33 -12.14 55.93
C VAL A 78 -13.47 -13.67 56.02
N PRO A 79 -13.34 -14.28 57.23
CA PRO A 79 -13.30 -15.74 57.40
C PRO A 79 -14.51 -16.53 56.90
N SER A 80 -15.65 -15.86 56.63
CA SER A 80 -16.83 -16.48 56.05
C SER A 80 -16.77 -16.64 54.52
N VAL A 81 -15.84 -16.00 53.82
CA VAL A 81 -15.76 -16.02 52.34
C VAL A 81 -15.39 -17.40 51.81
N GLY A 82 -14.28 -18.00 52.25
CA GLY A 82 -13.88 -19.36 51.82
C GLY A 82 -14.98 -20.41 52.02
N PRO A 83 -15.50 -20.59 53.25
CA PRO A 83 -16.60 -21.52 53.54
C PRO A 83 -17.93 -21.17 52.87
N ALA A 84 -18.15 -19.94 52.39
CA ALA A 84 -19.32 -19.59 51.59
C ALA A 84 -19.11 -19.92 50.10
N LEU A 85 -17.93 -19.65 49.54
CA LEU A 85 -17.60 -19.93 48.14
C LEU A 85 -17.49 -21.43 47.86
N GLN A 86 -17.09 -22.24 48.84
CA GLN A 86 -17.06 -23.70 48.72
C GLN A 86 -18.45 -24.39 48.82
N LYS A 87 -19.55 -23.65 49.07
CA LYS A 87 -20.90 -24.24 49.17
C LYS A 87 -21.44 -24.67 47.80
N GLY A 88 -21.83 -25.93 47.73
CA GLY A 88 -22.32 -26.57 46.50
C GLY A 88 -21.15 -26.96 45.58
N LYS A 89 -21.05 -28.25 45.28
CA LYS A 89 -20.05 -28.79 44.34
C LYS A 89 -20.73 -29.28 43.06
N PHE A 90 -20.20 -28.89 41.92
CA PHE A 90 -20.58 -29.35 40.59
C PHE A 90 -19.34 -29.97 39.93
N VAL A 91 -19.36 -31.28 39.73
CA VAL A 91 -18.23 -32.06 39.18
C VAL A 91 -16.94 -31.83 40.01
N GLY A 92 -17.06 -31.94 41.34
CA GLY A 92 -15.97 -31.73 42.30
C GLY A 92 -15.64 -30.26 42.62
N VAL A 93 -15.73 -29.37 41.63
CA VAL A 93 -15.46 -27.93 41.74
C VAL A 93 -16.61 -27.20 42.43
N SER A 94 -16.33 -26.15 43.21
CA SER A 94 -17.36 -25.30 43.82
C SER A 94 -18.17 -24.54 42.77
N VAL A 95 -19.49 -24.44 42.94
CA VAL A 95 -20.41 -23.82 41.97
C VAL A 95 -20.01 -22.38 41.54
N PRO A 96 -19.56 -21.47 42.43
CA PRO A 96 -19.11 -20.13 42.01
C PRO A 96 -17.94 -20.17 41.01
N ILE A 97 -16.90 -20.96 41.29
CA ILE A 97 -15.76 -21.16 40.37
C ILE A 97 -16.24 -21.80 39.07
N ALA A 98 -17.10 -22.84 39.14
CA ALA A 98 -17.63 -23.53 37.97
C ALA A 98 -18.40 -22.59 37.02
N ILE A 99 -19.21 -21.67 37.56
CA ILE A 99 -19.92 -20.64 36.78
C ILE A 99 -18.91 -19.68 36.12
N GLY A 100 -17.91 -19.21 36.88
CA GLY A 100 -16.88 -18.31 36.37
C GLY A 100 -16.13 -18.90 35.17
N LEU A 101 -15.66 -20.15 35.30
CA LEU A 101 -14.98 -20.92 34.26
C LEU A 101 -15.83 -21.06 32.98
N LEU A 102 -17.08 -21.50 33.11
CA LEU A 102 -17.99 -21.69 31.97
C LEU A 102 -18.30 -20.35 31.25
N VAL A 103 -18.54 -19.27 32.01
CA VAL A 103 -18.81 -17.93 31.48
C VAL A 103 -17.58 -17.34 30.79
N MET A 104 -16.36 -17.59 31.28
CA MET A 104 -15.16 -17.03 30.65
C MET A 104 -14.77 -17.74 29.35
N MET A 105 -14.98 -19.05 29.24
CA MET A 105 -14.51 -19.85 28.10
C MET A 105 -15.43 -19.74 26.87
N TYR A 106 -16.75 -19.77 27.08
CA TYR A 106 -17.74 -19.77 25.98
C TYR A 106 -17.58 -18.60 24.98
N PRO A 107 -17.43 -17.32 25.40
CA PRO A 107 -17.37 -16.21 24.45
C PRO A 107 -16.07 -16.15 23.62
N ILE A 108 -14.97 -16.74 24.09
CA ILE A 108 -13.73 -16.87 23.31
C ILE A 108 -13.89 -17.93 22.23
N LEU A 109 -14.47 -19.08 22.57
CA LEU A 109 -14.68 -20.17 21.63
C LEU A 109 -15.67 -19.75 20.50
N CYS A 110 -16.62 -18.85 20.78
CA CYS A 110 -17.46 -18.22 19.73
C CYS A 110 -16.67 -17.40 18.70
N LYS A 111 -15.53 -16.79 19.07
CA LYS A 111 -14.71 -15.98 18.13
C LYS A 111 -14.01 -16.85 17.07
N VAL A 112 -13.70 -18.11 17.38
CA VAL A 112 -12.96 -19.04 16.52
C VAL A 112 -13.73 -19.35 15.23
N GLN A 113 -13.05 -19.28 14.09
CA GLN A 113 -13.64 -19.39 12.74
C GLN A 113 -13.65 -20.84 12.22
N TYR A 114 -14.35 -21.74 12.92
CA TYR A 114 -14.38 -23.19 12.62
C TYR A 114 -14.70 -23.49 11.15
N GLU A 115 -15.58 -22.70 10.52
CA GLU A 115 -15.98 -22.84 9.13
C GLU A 115 -14.82 -22.65 8.13
N LYS A 116 -13.82 -21.82 8.44
CA LYS A 116 -12.65 -21.59 7.57
C LYS A 116 -11.57 -22.67 7.71
N LEU A 117 -11.58 -23.45 8.78
CA LEU A 117 -10.52 -24.41 9.13
C LEU A 117 -10.22 -25.41 8.00
N HIS A 118 -11.26 -25.87 7.28
CA HIS A 118 -11.11 -26.80 6.16
C HIS A 118 -10.41 -26.19 4.93
N ILE A 119 -10.58 -24.89 4.68
CA ILE A 119 -9.91 -24.17 3.58
C ILE A 119 -8.42 -24.05 3.88
N ILE A 120 -8.09 -23.72 5.14
CA ILE A 120 -6.73 -23.40 5.56
C ILE A 120 -5.87 -24.68 5.67
N PHE A 121 -6.49 -25.84 5.91
CA PHE A 121 -5.83 -27.15 5.79
C PHE A 121 -5.46 -27.59 4.36
N ARG A 122 -5.72 -26.77 3.33
CA ARG A 122 -5.34 -27.08 1.94
C ARG A 122 -3.85 -26.82 1.64
N THR A 123 -3.14 -26.03 2.47
CA THR A 123 -1.77 -25.58 2.20
C THR A 123 -0.72 -26.41 2.96
N ARG A 124 0.28 -26.95 2.23
CA ARG A 124 1.34 -27.83 2.77
C ARG A 124 2.15 -27.18 3.91
N GLU A 125 2.43 -25.88 3.81
CA GLU A 125 3.21 -25.15 4.81
C GLU A 125 2.52 -25.09 6.18
N ILE A 126 1.20 -24.93 6.18
CA ILE A 126 0.39 -24.82 7.41
C ILE A 126 0.37 -26.15 8.16
N TRP A 127 0.40 -27.28 7.43
CA TRP A 127 0.60 -28.60 8.04
C TRP A 127 1.98 -28.78 8.69
N ILE A 128 3.05 -28.22 8.10
CA ILE A 128 4.40 -28.25 8.70
C ILE A 128 4.41 -27.41 9.98
N GLN A 129 3.83 -26.20 9.93
CA GLN A 129 3.76 -25.30 11.10
C GLN A 129 2.86 -25.89 12.21
N LEU A 130 1.72 -26.52 11.86
CA LEU A 130 0.87 -27.18 12.85
C LEU A 130 1.55 -28.42 13.44
N GLY A 131 2.21 -29.25 12.62
CA GLY A 131 2.97 -30.41 13.10
C GLY A 131 4.07 -30.01 14.09
N PHE A 132 4.83 -28.95 13.76
CA PHE A 132 5.76 -28.31 14.70
C PHE A 132 5.06 -27.86 15.99
N SER A 133 3.92 -27.16 15.87
CA SER A 133 3.17 -26.68 17.03
C SER A 133 2.67 -27.84 17.92
N ILE A 134 2.20 -28.94 17.34
CA ILE A 134 1.77 -30.14 18.09
C ILE A 134 2.95 -30.76 18.84
N VAL A 135 4.10 -30.94 18.17
CA VAL A 135 5.32 -31.49 18.82
C VAL A 135 5.77 -30.59 19.98
N VAL A 136 5.79 -29.28 19.80
CA VAL A 136 6.20 -28.35 20.88
C VAL A 136 5.17 -28.32 22.02
N ASN A 137 3.88 -28.19 21.72
CA ASN A 137 2.82 -28.08 22.73
C ASN A 137 2.55 -29.39 23.48
N TRP A 138 2.55 -30.53 22.81
CA TRP A 138 2.09 -31.81 23.40
C TRP A 138 3.22 -32.77 23.77
N ILE A 139 4.46 -32.48 23.37
CA ILE A 139 5.64 -33.26 23.75
C ILE A 139 6.65 -32.37 24.48
N VAL A 140 7.27 -31.40 23.81
CA VAL A 140 8.41 -30.66 24.37
C VAL A 140 8.02 -29.91 25.64
N ALA A 141 6.93 -29.15 25.63
CA ALA A 141 6.56 -28.31 26.76
C ALA A 141 6.11 -29.12 28.01
N PRO A 142 5.25 -30.16 27.92
CA PRO A 142 4.92 -31.00 29.06
C PRO A 142 6.13 -31.73 29.65
N PHE A 143 7.00 -32.33 28.82
CA PHE A 143 8.22 -32.98 29.30
C PHE A 143 9.19 -31.99 29.95
N PHE A 144 9.28 -30.75 29.45
CA PHE A 144 10.09 -29.70 30.08
C PHE A 144 9.50 -29.22 31.42
N MET A 145 8.17 -29.06 31.52
CA MET A 145 7.53 -28.73 32.81
C MET A 145 7.74 -29.85 33.84
N LEU A 146 7.64 -31.12 33.43
CA LEU A 146 7.94 -32.27 34.27
C LEU A 146 9.38 -32.26 34.80
N ALA A 147 10.35 -32.00 33.91
CA ALA A 147 11.77 -31.89 34.29
C ALA A 147 12.01 -30.73 35.27
N LEU A 148 11.36 -29.59 35.06
CA LEU A 148 11.42 -28.44 35.98
C LEU A 148 10.74 -28.75 37.33
N GLY A 149 9.63 -29.49 37.32
CA GLY A 149 8.96 -29.94 38.54
C GLY A 149 9.85 -30.84 39.41
N TRP A 150 10.56 -31.79 38.81
CA TRP A 150 11.53 -32.61 39.53
C TRP A 150 12.79 -31.84 39.96
N ALA A 151 13.24 -30.85 39.17
CA ALA A 151 14.44 -30.06 39.49
C ALA A 151 14.22 -29.00 40.59
N PHE A 152 13.02 -28.40 40.66
CA PHE A 152 12.71 -27.32 41.62
C PHE A 152 11.83 -27.76 42.80
N LEU A 153 11.08 -28.87 42.67
CA LEU A 153 10.18 -29.39 43.70
C LEU A 153 10.41 -30.90 43.98
N PRO A 154 11.66 -31.35 44.26
CA PRO A 154 11.93 -32.75 44.60
C PRO A 154 11.28 -33.15 45.94
N ASP A 155 11.20 -32.21 46.90
CA ASP A 155 10.74 -32.43 48.28
C ASP A 155 9.23 -32.14 48.49
N GLN A 156 8.51 -31.68 47.46
CA GLN A 156 7.13 -31.21 47.57
C GLN A 156 6.24 -31.84 46.48
N GLU A 157 5.73 -33.03 46.76
CA GLU A 157 5.03 -33.84 45.74
C GLU A 157 3.74 -33.18 45.24
N GLY A 158 2.91 -32.64 46.13
CA GLY A 158 1.64 -32.00 45.73
C GLY A 158 1.85 -30.77 44.86
N LEU A 159 2.81 -29.91 45.23
CA LEU A 159 3.20 -28.76 44.40
C LEU A 159 3.75 -29.20 43.04
N ARG A 160 4.54 -30.28 42.99
CA ARG A 160 5.08 -30.88 41.76
C ARG A 160 3.95 -31.42 40.86
N ASN A 161 2.97 -32.13 41.43
CA ASN A 161 1.80 -32.65 40.73
C ASN A 161 0.95 -31.52 40.12
N GLY A 162 0.66 -30.47 40.89
CA GLY A 162 -0.08 -29.29 40.41
C GLY A 162 0.65 -28.56 39.28
N LEU A 163 1.97 -28.38 39.40
CA LEU A 163 2.79 -27.77 38.35
C LEU A 163 2.80 -28.60 37.05
N ILE A 164 2.85 -29.94 37.15
CA ILE A 164 2.73 -30.85 36.00
C ILE A 164 1.37 -30.69 35.31
N LEU A 165 0.26 -30.58 36.06
CA LEU A 165 -1.08 -30.32 35.50
C LEU A 165 -1.15 -28.97 34.76
N VAL A 166 -0.48 -27.92 35.25
CA VAL A 166 -0.38 -26.63 34.52
C VAL A 166 0.35 -26.80 33.18
N GLY A 167 1.47 -27.54 33.13
CA GLY A 167 2.23 -27.73 31.88
C GLY A 167 1.51 -28.55 30.79
N ILE A 168 0.63 -29.46 31.20
CA ILE A 168 -0.21 -30.26 30.28
C ILE A 168 -1.40 -29.44 29.75
N ALA A 169 -1.88 -28.45 30.50
CA ALA A 169 -2.99 -27.59 30.08
C ALA A 169 -2.50 -26.52 29.09
N ARG A 170 -2.76 -26.71 27.80
CA ARG A 170 -2.36 -25.77 26.73
C ARG A 170 -3.28 -24.57 26.68
N CYS A 171 -2.73 -23.38 26.41
CA CYS A 171 -3.54 -22.18 26.25
C CYS A 171 -4.41 -22.22 24.98
N ILE A 172 -5.66 -21.81 25.15
CA ILE A 172 -6.67 -21.69 24.09
C ILE A 172 -7.40 -20.32 24.13
N ALA A 173 -6.97 -19.43 25.02
CA ALA A 173 -7.66 -18.18 25.33
C ALA A 173 -6.70 -16.99 25.38
N MET A 174 -5.91 -16.88 26.45
CA MET A 174 -5.02 -15.73 26.70
C MET A 174 -3.97 -15.54 25.59
N VAL A 175 -3.55 -16.63 24.93
CA VAL A 175 -2.66 -16.63 23.76
C VAL A 175 -3.10 -15.69 22.63
N LEU A 176 -4.40 -15.50 22.40
CA LEU A 176 -4.91 -14.55 21.40
C LEU A 176 -4.57 -13.11 21.78
N ILE A 177 -4.62 -12.78 23.07
CA ILE A 177 -4.31 -11.44 23.59
C ILE A 177 -2.80 -11.19 23.47
N TRP A 178 -1.97 -12.15 23.89
CA TRP A 178 -0.50 -12.04 23.77
C TRP A 178 -0.05 -11.93 22.31
N THR A 179 -0.63 -12.74 21.43
CA THR A 179 -0.34 -12.72 19.98
C THR A 179 -0.70 -11.36 19.38
N ASN A 180 -1.91 -10.84 19.65
CA ASN A 180 -2.35 -9.54 19.17
C ASN A 180 -1.45 -8.40 19.69
N LEU A 181 -1.17 -8.39 21.00
CA LEU A 181 -0.28 -7.41 21.63
C LEU A 181 1.16 -7.49 21.12
N ALA A 182 1.63 -8.63 20.63
CA ALA A 182 2.95 -8.79 20.00
C ALA A 182 3.00 -8.42 18.51
N GLY A 183 1.85 -8.30 17.83
CA GLY A 183 1.79 -8.21 16.37
C GLY A 183 2.05 -9.56 15.68
N GLY A 184 1.61 -10.66 16.31
CA GLY A 184 1.57 -11.98 15.70
C GLY A 184 0.34 -12.18 14.79
N ASP A 185 0.34 -13.30 14.07
CA ASP A 185 -0.77 -13.70 13.19
C ASP A 185 -1.97 -14.19 14.03
N ASN A 186 -3.11 -13.49 13.92
CA ASN A 186 -4.32 -13.75 14.69
C ASN A 186 -5.17 -14.89 14.10
N ASP A 187 -5.21 -15.05 12.77
CA ASP A 187 -5.97 -16.12 12.12
C ASP A 187 -5.25 -17.47 12.32
N TYR A 188 -3.92 -17.48 12.20
CA TYR A 188 -3.11 -18.64 12.57
C TYR A 188 -3.25 -18.98 14.08
N CYS A 189 -3.33 -17.96 14.94
CA CYS A 189 -3.59 -18.19 16.37
C CYS A 189 -4.96 -18.84 16.61
N ALA A 190 -6.00 -18.45 15.87
CA ALA A 190 -7.33 -19.06 15.99
C ALA A 190 -7.33 -20.55 15.57
N ILE A 191 -6.51 -20.93 14.59
CA ILE A 191 -6.30 -22.33 14.18
C ILE A 191 -5.62 -23.12 15.31
N LEU A 192 -4.52 -22.60 15.86
CA LEU A 192 -3.81 -23.26 16.97
C LEU A 192 -4.70 -23.40 18.20
N VAL A 193 -5.51 -22.38 18.52
CA VAL A 193 -6.54 -22.42 19.57
C VAL A 193 -7.56 -23.54 19.30
N ALA A 194 -8.07 -23.66 18.07
CA ALA A 194 -9.04 -24.70 17.72
C ALA A 194 -8.46 -26.11 17.85
N VAL A 195 -7.24 -26.34 17.32
CA VAL A 195 -6.59 -27.66 17.37
C VAL A 195 -6.16 -28.02 18.79
N ASN A 196 -5.58 -27.09 19.55
CA ASN A 196 -5.26 -27.34 20.96
C ASN A 196 -6.52 -27.60 21.80
N SER A 197 -7.63 -26.90 21.55
CA SER A 197 -8.90 -27.17 22.25
C SER A 197 -9.39 -28.60 22.01
N PHE A 198 -9.34 -29.07 20.76
CA PHE A 198 -9.72 -30.45 20.43
C PHE A 198 -8.76 -31.48 21.02
N LEU A 199 -7.46 -31.30 20.84
CA LEU A 199 -6.43 -32.18 21.41
C LEU A 199 -6.51 -32.23 22.94
N GLN A 200 -6.88 -31.14 23.61
CA GLN A 200 -7.00 -31.07 25.07
C GLN A 200 -8.21 -31.84 25.61
N ILE A 201 -9.30 -31.94 24.84
CA ILE A 201 -10.43 -32.81 25.21
C ILE A 201 -10.03 -34.30 25.16
N VAL A 202 -9.18 -34.69 24.20
CA VAL A 202 -8.81 -36.09 23.96
C VAL A 202 -7.59 -36.54 24.75
N LEU A 203 -6.53 -35.72 24.80
CA LEU A 203 -5.21 -36.09 25.30
C LEU A 203 -4.95 -35.69 26.75
N PHE A 204 -5.68 -34.73 27.33
CA PHE A 204 -5.36 -34.25 28.67
C PHE A 204 -5.45 -35.36 29.73
N ALA A 205 -6.54 -36.11 29.78
CA ALA A 205 -6.71 -37.17 30.78
C ALA A 205 -5.70 -38.34 30.61
N PRO A 206 -5.43 -38.86 29.39
CA PRO A 206 -4.34 -39.81 29.17
C PRO A 206 -2.95 -39.28 29.56
N VAL A 207 -2.60 -38.05 29.18
CA VAL A 207 -1.26 -37.46 29.44
C VAL A 207 -1.09 -37.15 30.92
N ALA A 208 -2.12 -36.64 31.61
CA ALA A 208 -2.09 -36.42 33.06
C ALA A 208 -1.82 -37.72 33.84
N LEU A 209 -2.46 -38.84 33.46
CA LEU A 209 -2.19 -40.14 34.09
C LEU A 209 -0.80 -40.68 33.77
N LEU A 210 -0.33 -40.55 32.51
CA LEU A 210 1.02 -40.94 32.13
C LEU A 210 2.07 -40.19 32.98
N PHE A 211 1.92 -38.87 33.11
CA PHE A 211 2.87 -38.03 33.81
C PHE A 211 2.82 -38.19 35.32
N LEU A 212 1.64 -38.20 35.95
CA LEU A 212 1.51 -38.29 37.40
C LEU A 212 1.71 -39.72 37.93
N ARG A 213 1.18 -40.74 37.25
CA ARG A 213 1.17 -42.12 37.77
C ARG A 213 2.34 -42.97 37.26
N VAL A 214 2.68 -42.87 35.98
CA VAL A 214 3.74 -43.72 35.38
C VAL A 214 5.10 -43.09 35.53
N ILE A 215 5.26 -41.82 35.16
CA ILE A 215 6.56 -41.12 35.23
C ILE A 215 6.78 -40.48 36.62
N GLY A 216 5.71 -40.06 37.30
CA GLY A 216 5.75 -39.54 38.66
C GLY A 216 6.03 -40.57 39.76
N GLY A 217 6.01 -41.88 39.44
CA GLY A 217 6.33 -42.99 40.36
C GLY A 217 5.22 -43.36 41.36
N ASN A 218 4.24 -42.48 41.57
CA ASN A 218 3.26 -42.61 42.65
C ASN A 218 2.08 -43.51 42.28
N ASN A 219 2.23 -44.81 42.56
CA ASN A 219 1.23 -45.83 42.27
C ASN A 219 -0.07 -45.72 43.11
N ASP A 220 0.03 -45.17 44.33
CA ASP A 220 -1.08 -45.00 45.28
C ASP A 220 -1.94 -43.74 45.02
N LEU A 221 -1.56 -42.94 44.01
CA LEU A 221 -2.14 -41.61 43.78
C LEU A 221 -3.51 -41.72 43.09
N VAL A 222 -4.57 -41.30 43.80
CA VAL A 222 -5.98 -41.65 43.51
C VAL A 222 -6.60 -40.84 42.35
N VAL A 223 -5.83 -40.53 41.30
CA VAL A 223 -6.34 -39.83 40.10
C VAL A 223 -7.13 -40.80 39.23
N SER A 224 -8.46 -40.73 39.33
CA SER A 224 -9.35 -41.48 38.44
C SER A 224 -9.42 -40.83 37.06
N TYR A 225 -9.21 -41.63 36.00
CA TYR A 225 -9.44 -41.23 34.60
C TYR A 225 -10.83 -40.61 34.42
N SER A 226 -11.85 -41.19 35.06
CA SER A 226 -13.23 -40.73 34.98
C SER A 226 -13.39 -39.31 35.53
N THR A 227 -12.76 -38.99 36.66
CA THR A 227 -12.81 -37.65 37.26
C THR A 227 -12.18 -36.61 36.34
N VAL A 228 -10.97 -36.87 35.85
CA VAL A 228 -10.24 -35.94 34.98
C VAL A 228 -10.96 -35.76 33.64
N ALA A 229 -11.38 -36.85 32.98
CA ALA A 229 -12.09 -36.80 31.71
C ALA A 229 -13.46 -36.10 31.84
N THR A 230 -14.19 -36.32 32.94
CA THR A 230 -15.47 -35.64 33.18
C THR A 230 -15.26 -34.14 33.44
N ALA A 231 -14.25 -33.76 34.22
CA ALA A 231 -13.90 -32.34 34.44
C ALA A 231 -13.52 -31.64 33.12
N VAL A 232 -12.68 -32.27 32.29
CA VAL A 232 -12.34 -31.74 30.94
C VAL A 232 -13.58 -31.63 30.05
N GLY A 233 -14.41 -32.67 29.99
CA GLY A 233 -15.63 -32.68 29.20
C GLY A 233 -16.64 -31.60 29.61
N VAL A 234 -16.72 -31.29 30.90
CA VAL A 234 -17.65 -30.28 31.44
C VAL A 234 -17.10 -28.86 31.32
N PHE A 235 -15.85 -28.61 31.72
CA PHE A 235 -15.30 -27.25 31.74
C PHE A 235 -14.76 -26.77 30.38
N LEU A 236 -14.34 -27.67 29.49
CA LEU A 236 -13.91 -27.34 28.13
C LEU A 236 -14.88 -27.85 27.06
N GLY A 237 -15.34 -29.10 27.17
CA GLY A 237 -16.19 -29.73 26.15
C GLY A 237 -17.56 -29.06 25.97
N ILE A 238 -18.28 -28.77 27.05
CA ILE A 238 -19.60 -28.11 26.99
C ILE A 238 -19.49 -26.68 26.41
N PRO A 239 -18.59 -25.78 26.86
CA PRO A 239 -18.39 -24.49 26.22
C PRO A 239 -18.00 -24.56 24.74
N LEU A 240 -17.18 -25.53 24.34
CA LEU A 240 -16.81 -25.74 22.93
C LEU A 240 -18.02 -26.15 22.08
N GLY A 241 -18.79 -27.14 22.53
CA GLY A 241 -20.00 -27.59 21.84
C GLY A 241 -21.04 -26.46 21.71
N ALA A 242 -21.28 -25.73 22.80
CA ALA A 242 -22.18 -24.58 22.80
C ALA A 242 -21.72 -23.46 21.85
N ALA A 243 -20.43 -23.15 21.83
CA ALA A 243 -19.85 -22.14 20.94
C ALA A 243 -19.95 -22.51 19.46
N ILE A 244 -19.67 -23.77 19.10
CA ILE A 244 -19.81 -24.29 17.73
C ILE A 244 -21.28 -24.21 17.27
N VAL A 245 -22.23 -24.70 18.09
CA VAL A 245 -23.66 -24.66 17.78
C VAL A 245 -24.14 -23.21 17.62
N THR A 246 -23.73 -22.31 18.52
CA THR A 246 -24.07 -20.89 18.46
C THR A 246 -23.51 -20.25 17.19
N ARG A 247 -22.22 -20.43 16.90
CA ARG A 247 -21.59 -19.83 15.72
C ARG A 247 -22.24 -20.31 14.42
N LEU A 248 -22.38 -21.63 14.24
CA LEU A 248 -22.98 -22.19 13.02
C LEU A 248 -24.45 -21.78 12.88
N GLY A 249 -25.23 -21.81 13.96
CA GLY A 249 -26.63 -21.38 13.97
C GLY A 249 -26.81 -19.91 13.58
N PHE A 250 -26.00 -18.99 14.11
CA PHE A 250 -26.06 -17.58 13.74
C PHE A 250 -25.50 -17.28 12.34
N LEU A 251 -24.48 -18.00 11.87
CA LEU A 251 -23.99 -17.87 10.49
C LEU A 251 -25.07 -18.28 9.48
N LEU A 252 -25.79 -19.37 9.75
CA LEU A 252 -26.87 -19.88 8.89
C LEU A 252 -28.14 -19.00 8.89
N THR A 253 -28.37 -18.20 9.93
CA THR A 253 -29.62 -17.41 10.09
C THR A 253 -29.46 -15.91 9.87
N VAL A 254 -28.28 -15.34 10.11
CA VAL A 254 -28.05 -13.88 10.02
C VAL A 254 -26.80 -13.50 9.21
N GLY A 255 -25.99 -14.49 8.81
CA GLY A 255 -24.78 -14.28 8.01
C GLY A 255 -23.56 -13.79 8.81
N ALA A 256 -22.37 -14.05 8.27
CA ALA A 256 -21.09 -13.79 8.93
C ALA A 256 -20.87 -12.31 9.31
N ASP A 257 -21.38 -11.39 8.49
CA ASP A 257 -21.22 -9.95 8.64
C ASP A 257 -21.97 -9.41 9.87
N ALA A 258 -23.22 -9.82 10.06
CA ALA A 258 -24.03 -9.43 11.22
C ALA A 258 -23.51 -10.08 12.52
N TYR A 259 -23.07 -11.34 12.45
CA TYR A 259 -22.43 -12.02 13.58
C TYR A 259 -21.17 -11.28 14.04
N SER A 260 -20.29 -10.93 13.10
CA SER A 260 -19.03 -10.24 13.40
C SER A 260 -19.23 -8.80 13.89
N LYS A 261 -20.22 -8.06 13.35
CA LYS A 261 -20.46 -6.65 13.66
C LYS A 261 -21.36 -6.41 14.89
N LYS A 262 -22.18 -7.39 15.31
CA LYS A 262 -23.12 -7.24 16.45
C LYS A 262 -22.94 -8.28 17.56
N ILE A 263 -22.81 -9.57 17.21
CA ILE A 263 -22.82 -10.66 18.20
C ILE A 263 -21.46 -10.79 18.89
N ILE A 264 -20.35 -10.75 18.15
CA ILE A 264 -19.00 -10.84 18.73
C ILE A 264 -18.68 -9.65 19.67
N PRO A 265 -18.97 -8.37 19.35
CA PRO A 265 -18.76 -7.25 20.27
C PRO A 265 -19.60 -7.32 21.55
N PHE A 266 -20.81 -7.89 21.48
CA PHE A 266 -21.66 -8.12 22.66
C PHE A 266 -21.14 -9.26 23.55
N LEU A 267 -20.65 -10.35 22.95
CA LEU A 267 -20.11 -11.50 23.68
C LEU A 267 -18.71 -11.24 24.28
N ALA A 268 -17.86 -10.47 23.60
CA ALA A 268 -16.45 -10.33 23.97
C ALA A 268 -16.18 -9.89 25.44
N PRO A 269 -16.89 -8.90 26.03
CA PRO A 269 -16.63 -8.46 27.39
C PRO A 269 -16.92 -9.53 28.46
N TRP A 270 -17.88 -10.42 28.21
CA TRP A 270 -18.29 -11.46 29.18
C TRP A 270 -17.16 -12.44 29.50
N SER A 271 -16.25 -12.68 28.56
CA SER A 271 -15.08 -13.53 28.82
C SER A 271 -14.16 -12.90 29.87
N LEU A 272 -13.87 -11.60 29.72
CA LEU A 272 -13.03 -10.85 30.64
C LEU A 272 -13.71 -10.64 32.01
N VAL A 273 -15.02 -10.35 32.04
CA VAL A 273 -15.77 -10.30 33.30
C VAL A 273 -15.75 -11.66 34.01
N GLY A 274 -15.94 -12.76 33.28
CA GLY A 274 -15.84 -14.12 33.82
C GLY A 274 -14.45 -14.46 34.36
N LEU A 275 -13.38 -14.05 33.66
CA LEU A 275 -11.99 -14.23 34.10
C LEU A 275 -11.70 -13.48 35.41
N LEU A 276 -12.02 -12.18 35.45
CA LEU A 276 -11.81 -11.35 36.64
C LEU A 276 -12.64 -11.84 37.84
N TYR A 277 -13.89 -12.24 37.61
CA TYR A 277 -14.73 -12.88 38.62
C TYR A 277 -14.11 -14.20 39.14
N THR A 278 -13.65 -15.07 38.23
CA THR A 278 -13.01 -16.34 38.60
C THR A 278 -11.76 -16.10 39.45
N ILE A 279 -10.94 -15.11 39.09
CA ILE A 279 -9.75 -14.70 39.86
C ILE A 279 -10.15 -14.21 41.28
N VAL A 280 -11.15 -13.33 41.41
CA VAL A 280 -11.61 -12.85 42.73
C VAL A 280 -12.16 -14.00 43.58
N VAL A 281 -12.93 -14.92 43.00
CA VAL A 281 -13.48 -16.09 43.71
C VAL A 281 -12.40 -17.11 44.10
N LEU A 282 -11.42 -17.35 43.23
CA LEU A 282 -10.31 -18.27 43.46
C LEU A 282 -9.41 -17.76 44.60
N PHE A 283 -8.89 -16.53 44.46
CA PHE A 283 -8.06 -15.93 45.51
C PHE A 283 -8.89 -15.57 46.76
N GLY A 284 -10.21 -15.39 46.64
CA GLY A 284 -11.12 -15.29 47.79
C GLY A 284 -11.32 -16.60 48.54
N SER A 285 -11.21 -17.76 47.88
CA SER A 285 -11.34 -19.08 48.52
C SER A 285 -10.01 -19.63 49.06
N GLN A 286 -8.88 -19.38 48.36
CA GLN A 286 -7.55 -19.86 48.74
C GLN A 286 -6.59 -18.78 49.30
N GLY A 287 -7.01 -17.51 49.38
CA GLY A 287 -6.12 -16.38 49.69
C GLY A 287 -5.35 -16.50 51.01
N ALA A 288 -5.99 -17.04 52.05
CA ALA A 288 -5.32 -17.33 53.31
C ALA A 288 -4.21 -18.39 53.15
N GLN A 289 -4.43 -19.44 52.35
CA GLN A 289 -3.44 -20.48 52.08
C GLN A 289 -2.27 -19.95 51.23
N VAL A 290 -2.55 -19.07 50.25
CA VAL A 290 -1.52 -18.35 49.45
C VAL A 290 -0.63 -17.49 50.35
N VAL A 291 -1.20 -16.79 51.34
CA VAL A 291 -0.44 -15.96 52.29
C VAL A 291 0.34 -16.80 53.30
N HIS A 292 -0.29 -17.81 53.91
CA HIS A 292 0.37 -18.68 54.90
C HIS A 292 1.47 -19.58 54.29
N GLN A 293 1.31 -20.02 53.03
CA GLN A 293 2.31 -20.82 52.30
C GLN A 293 3.15 -19.99 51.31
N ILE A 294 3.51 -18.74 51.63
CA ILE A 294 4.26 -17.87 50.70
C ILE A 294 5.59 -18.49 50.19
N VAL A 295 6.23 -19.37 50.98
CA VAL A 295 7.43 -20.12 50.56
C VAL A 295 7.11 -21.13 49.44
N SER A 296 5.97 -21.84 49.53
CA SER A 296 5.47 -22.74 48.47
C SER A 296 5.19 -21.95 47.19
N VAL A 297 4.54 -20.79 47.31
CA VAL A 297 4.23 -19.89 46.18
C VAL A 297 5.50 -19.45 45.45
N VAL A 298 6.54 -19.01 46.16
CA VAL A 298 7.82 -18.62 45.57
C VAL A 298 8.55 -19.80 44.94
N ARG A 299 8.52 -20.98 45.58
CA ARG A 299 9.10 -22.22 45.04
C ARG A 299 8.43 -22.69 43.75
N VAL A 300 7.10 -22.53 43.62
CA VAL A 300 6.35 -22.82 42.37
C VAL A 300 6.60 -21.75 41.29
N GLY A 301 6.81 -20.49 41.69
CA GLY A 301 7.06 -19.41 40.74
C GLY A 301 8.40 -19.50 39.99
N ALA A 302 9.43 -20.06 40.61
CA ALA A 302 10.76 -20.22 39.99
C ALA A 302 10.76 -21.13 38.73
N PRO A 303 10.25 -22.38 38.76
CA PRO A 303 10.18 -23.22 37.56
C PRO A 303 9.22 -22.64 36.51
N LEU A 304 8.12 -21.97 36.90
CA LEU A 304 7.23 -21.29 35.96
C LEU A 304 7.96 -20.16 35.20
N LEU A 305 8.73 -19.31 35.88
CA LEU A 305 9.54 -18.26 35.26
C LEU A 305 10.52 -18.84 34.20
N VAL A 306 11.20 -19.93 34.56
CA VAL A 306 12.13 -20.64 33.66
C VAL A 306 11.38 -21.26 32.48
N TYR A 307 10.25 -21.94 32.73
CA TYR A 307 9.40 -22.55 31.71
C TYR A 307 8.98 -21.54 30.65
N PHE A 308 8.33 -20.44 31.05
CA PHE A 308 7.83 -19.43 30.12
C PHE A 308 8.97 -18.78 29.33
N THR A 309 10.06 -18.42 30.00
CA THR A 309 11.21 -17.77 29.36
C THR A 309 11.90 -18.69 28.34
N VAL A 310 12.20 -19.94 28.73
CA VAL A 310 12.95 -20.87 27.89
C VAL A 310 12.12 -21.39 26.74
N ILE A 311 10.86 -21.81 26.96
CA ILE A 311 9.99 -22.28 25.87
C ILE A 311 9.75 -21.16 24.87
N PHE A 312 9.47 -19.93 25.32
CA PHE A 312 9.29 -18.79 24.43
C PHE A 312 10.51 -18.55 23.52
N PHE A 313 11.71 -18.39 24.11
CA PHE A 313 12.91 -18.11 23.33
C PHE A 313 13.38 -19.29 22.49
N ALA A 314 13.22 -20.54 22.96
CA ALA A 314 13.54 -21.73 22.18
C ALA A 314 12.62 -21.87 20.96
N THR A 315 11.30 -21.73 21.14
CA THR A 315 10.34 -21.76 20.03
C THR A 315 10.58 -20.61 19.05
N LEU A 316 10.82 -19.39 19.53
CA LEU A 316 11.13 -18.23 18.67
C LEU A 316 12.45 -18.40 17.90
N PHE A 317 13.47 -19.02 18.51
CA PHE A 317 14.74 -19.33 17.84
C PHE A 317 14.59 -20.42 16.78
N VAL A 318 13.90 -21.52 17.10
CA VAL A 318 13.72 -22.64 16.15
C VAL A 318 12.82 -22.24 14.98
N THR A 319 11.70 -21.54 15.23
CA THR A 319 10.85 -21.03 14.15
C THR A 319 11.58 -20.04 13.24
N ARG A 320 12.42 -19.15 13.80
CA ARG A 320 13.29 -18.27 13.01
C ARG A 320 14.35 -19.05 12.21
N ARG A 321 14.91 -20.15 12.75
CA ARG A 321 15.83 -21.05 12.04
C ARG A 321 15.14 -21.85 10.92
N LEU A 322 13.84 -22.12 11.06
CA LEU A 322 12.99 -22.73 10.03
C LEU A 322 12.44 -21.72 9.01
N GLY A 323 12.86 -20.45 9.05
CA GLY A 323 12.46 -19.41 8.11
C GLY A 323 11.05 -18.87 8.29
N PHE A 324 10.36 -19.15 9.41
CA PHE A 324 8.98 -18.72 9.60
C PHE A 324 8.88 -17.19 9.73
N ARG A 325 7.89 -16.59 9.05
CA ARG A 325 7.58 -15.14 9.09
C ARG A 325 7.35 -14.67 10.53
N TYR A 326 7.70 -13.42 10.87
CA TYR A 326 7.60 -12.92 12.25
C TYR A 326 6.21 -13.12 12.87
N GLY A 327 5.13 -12.82 12.14
CA GLY A 327 3.77 -12.99 12.64
C GLY A 327 3.50 -14.42 13.13
N LEU A 328 3.86 -15.41 12.32
CA LEU A 328 3.71 -16.84 12.61
C LEU A 328 4.66 -17.30 13.71
N ALA A 329 5.92 -16.89 13.68
CA ALA A 329 6.94 -17.23 14.68
C ALA A 329 6.58 -16.68 16.08
N SER A 330 6.02 -15.46 16.14
CA SER A 330 5.48 -14.85 17.35
C SER A 330 4.28 -15.65 17.88
N THR A 331 3.28 -15.92 17.04
CA THR A 331 2.11 -16.74 17.41
C THR A 331 2.52 -18.11 17.95
N GLN A 332 3.47 -18.79 17.30
CA GLN A 332 4.03 -20.06 17.76
C GLN A 332 4.69 -19.94 19.13
N ALA A 333 5.55 -18.94 19.33
CA ALA A 333 6.27 -18.74 20.59
C ALA A 333 5.32 -18.44 21.77
N PHE A 334 4.29 -17.60 21.56
CA PHE A 334 3.27 -17.37 22.59
C PHE A 334 2.37 -18.58 22.81
N THR A 335 2.00 -19.34 21.77
CA THR A 335 1.21 -20.59 21.94
C THR A 335 1.99 -21.67 22.69
N ALA A 336 3.29 -21.81 22.40
CA ALA A 336 4.16 -22.75 23.10
C ALA A 336 4.38 -22.37 24.56
N ALA A 337 4.57 -21.08 24.87
CA ALA A 337 4.81 -20.62 26.23
C ALA A 337 3.53 -20.61 27.10
N SER A 338 2.37 -20.21 26.57
CA SER A 338 1.17 -19.99 27.38
C SER A 338 0.48 -21.29 27.78
N ASN A 339 -0.04 -21.35 29.02
CA ASN A 339 -0.82 -22.47 29.56
C ASN A 339 -2.32 -22.12 29.77
N ASN A 340 -3.09 -23.06 30.32
CA ASN A 340 -4.50 -22.92 30.69
C ASN A 340 -4.68 -23.36 32.16
N PHE A 341 -4.34 -22.46 33.07
CA PHE A 341 -4.48 -22.65 34.52
C PHE A 341 -5.94 -22.84 34.90
N GLU A 342 -6.87 -22.26 34.17
CA GLU A 342 -8.30 -22.29 34.46
C GLU A 342 -8.84 -23.73 34.42
N LEU A 343 -8.41 -24.52 33.43
CA LEU A 343 -8.67 -25.96 33.36
C LEU A 343 -7.81 -26.75 34.37
N ALA A 344 -6.53 -26.39 34.56
CA ALA A 344 -5.65 -27.08 35.51
C ALA A 344 -6.18 -26.99 36.95
N ILE A 345 -6.63 -25.79 37.37
CA ILE A 345 -7.34 -25.51 38.62
C ILE A 345 -8.60 -26.35 38.72
N ALA A 346 -9.46 -26.34 37.70
CA ALA A 346 -10.70 -27.11 37.72
C ALA A 346 -10.45 -28.61 37.96
N ILE A 347 -9.41 -29.16 37.34
CA ILE A 347 -9.04 -30.57 37.45
C ILE A 347 -8.34 -30.87 38.79
N ALA A 348 -7.47 -29.99 39.27
CA ALA A 348 -6.83 -30.13 40.57
C ALA A 348 -7.87 -30.09 41.70
N VAL A 349 -8.76 -29.10 41.69
CA VAL A 349 -9.87 -28.98 42.66
C VAL A 349 -10.83 -30.17 42.56
N ALA A 350 -11.13 -30.68 41.36
CA ALA A 350 -12.00 -31.84 41.19
C ALA A 350 -11.37 -33.18 41.61
N SER A 351 -10.04 -33.30 41.55
CA SER A 351 -9.32 -34.56 41.81
C SER A 351 -8.71 -34.65 43.21
N PHE A 352 -8.26 -33.52 43.76
CA PHE A 352 -7.55 -33.42 45.05
C PHE A 352 -8.28 -32.57 46.10
N GLY A 353 -9.27 -31.77 45.69
CA GLY A 353 -10.00 -30.86 46.56
C GLY A 353 -9.45 -29.43 46.54
N ALA A 354 -10.26 -28.49 47.04
CA ALA A 354 -9.99 -27.05 46.96
C ALA A 354 -8.83 -26.58 47.85
N ASP A 355 -8.54 -27.32 48.92
CA ASP A 355 -7.56 -26.95 49.95
C ASP A 355 -6.20 -27.68 49.76
N SER A 356 -6.03 -28.37 48.63
CA SER A 356 -4.84 -29.18 48.29
C SER A 356 -3.66 -28.35 47.79
N ASP A 357 -2.44 -28.87 48.01
CA ASP A 357 -1.21 -28.25 47.49
C ASP A 357 -1.15 -28.31 45.95
N GLU A 358 -1.74 -29.35 45.32
CA GLU A 358 -2.00 -29.39 43.88
C GLU A 358 -2.81 -28.17 43.41
N ALA A 359 -3.94 -27.88 44.06
CA ALA A 359 -4.78 -26.75 43.70
C ALA A 359 -4.06 -25.41 43.94
N LEU A 360 -3.33 -25.27 45.06
CA LEU A 360 -2.50 -24.10 45.33
C LEU A 360 -1.47 -23.85 44.23
N ALA A 361 -0.74 -24.88 43.79
CA ALA A 361 0.25 -24.75 42.73
C ALA A 361 -0.38 -24.33 41.38
N THR A 362 -1.58 -24.83 41.06
CA THR A 362 -2.32 -24.36 39.86
C THR A 362 -2.77 -22.90 39.98
N THR A 363 -3.16 -22.44 41.17
CA THR A 363 -3.56 -21.05 41.47
C THR A 363 -2.40 -20.05 41.39
N VAL A 364 -1.16 -20.50 41.59
CA VAL A 364 0.04 -19.66 41.41
C VAL A 364 0.36 -19.40 39.93
N GLY A 365 -0.14 -20.23 39.00
CA GLY A 365 0.10 -20.10 37.55
C GLY A 365 -0.17 -18.69 36.99
N PRO A 366 -1.39 -18.13 37.12
CA PRO A 366 -1.75 -16.80 36.61
C PRO A 366 -0.88 -15.65 37.15
N LEU A 367 -0.42 -15.77 38.40
CA LEU A 367 0.38 -14.75 39.09
C LEU A 367 1.78 -14.58 38.45
N ILE A 368 2.28 -15.63 37.78
CA ILE A 368 3.60 -15.64 37.11
C ILE A 368 3.42 -15.50 35.59
N GLU A 369 2.66 -16.40 34.95
CA GLU A 369 1.60 -16.05 33.99
C GLU A 369 1.69 -14.67 33.30
N VAL A 370 0.73 -13.84 33.69
CA VAL A 370 0.42 -12.53 33.13
C VAL A 370 1.63 -11.59 33.08
N PRO A 371 2.38 -11.32 34.18
CA PRO A 371 3.52 -10.40 34.11
C PRO A 371 4.66 -10.90 33.22
N VAL A 372 4.95 -12.21 33.18
CA VAL A 372 6.06 -12.75 32.37
C VAL A 372 5.76 -12.64 30.88
N LEU A 373 4.57 -13.04 30.43
CA LEU A 373 4.23 -12.94 29.01
C LEU A 373 4.06 -11.48 28.55
N ILE A 374 3.55 -10.58 29.40
CA ILE A 374 3.56 -9.13 29.12
C ILE A 374 4.99 -8.61 28.94
N ALA A 375 5.92 -8.98 29.81
CA ALA A 375 7.33 -8.59 29.69
C ALA A 375 7.96 -9.09 28.38
N LEU A 376 7.63 -10.32 27.96
CA LEU A 376 8.11 -10.89 26.70
C LEU A 376 7.51 -10.19 25.46
N VAL A 377 6.23 -9.81 25.49
CA VAL A 377 5.60 -8.97 24.45
C VAL A 377 6.36 -7.64 24.26
N TYR A 378 6.62 -6.92 25.36
CA TYR A 378 7.35 -5.65 25.30
C TYR A 378 8.82 -5.84 24.87
N LEU A 379 9.48 -6.91 25.32
CA LEU A 379 10.86 -7.23 24.95
C LEU A 379 10.99 -7.50 23.45
N VAL A 380 10.08 -8.27 22.84
CA VAL A 380 10.10 -8.55 21.41
C VAL A 380 9.82 -7.29 20.58
N LYS A 381 8.82 -6.48 20.96
CA LYS A 381 8.57 -5.18 20.32
C LYS A 381 9.78 -4.24 20.40
N CYS A 382 10.45 -4.18 21.55
CA CYS A 382 11.67 -3.38 21.71
C CYS A 382 12.84 -3.93 20.88
N ARG A 383 13.00 -5.25 20.78
CA ARG A 383 14.03 -5.89 19.94
C ARG A 383 13.81 -5.62 18.45
N LEU A 384 12.58 -5.65 17.96
CA LEU A 384 12.23 -5.26 16.57
C LEU A 384 12.63 -3.80 16.28
N SER A 385 12.25 -2.86 17.16
CA SER A 385 12.64 -1.45 17.03
C SER A 385 14.15 -1.22 17.05
N LYS A 386 14.92 -2.04 17.79
CA LYS A 386 16.39 -1.95 17.80
C LYS A 386 17.06 -2.64 16.61
N ALA A 387 16.40 -3.64 15.99
CA ALA A 387 16.95 -4.36 14.85
C ALA A 387 16.90 -3.56 13.54
N SER A 388 15.99 -2.59 13.39
CA SER A 388 15.90 -1.74 12.19
C SER A 388 16.91 -0.59 12.18
N GLY A 389 17.57 -0.28 13.30
CA GLY A 389 18.57 0.79 13.45
C GLY A 389 18.04 2.23 13.28
N ARG A 390 16.80 2.42 12.83
CA ARG A 390 16.17 3.72 12.58
C ARG A 390 15.43 4.23 13.81
N ARG A 391 15.62 5.50 14.16
CA ARG A 391 14.89 6.17 15.25
C ARG A 391 13.41 6.27 14.85
N ILE A 392 12.50 5.84 15.73
CA ILE A 392 11.06 6.00 15.50
C ILE A 392 10.74 7.52 15.48
N PRO A 393 9.88 8.01 14.57
CA PRO A 393 9.43 9.40 14.59
C PRO A 393 8.83 9.78 15.95
N ASP A 394 9.19 10.96 16.45
CA ASP A 394 8.69 11.48 17.71
C ASP A 394 7.27 12.03 17.52
N VAL A 395 6.28 11.27 18.00
CA VAL A 395 4.85 11.58 17.85
C VAL A 395 4.41 12.70 18.81
N ASP A 396 5.13 12.90 19.91
CA ASP A 396 4.82 13.96 20.89
C ASP A 396 5.38 15.30 20.41
N ALA A 397 6.55 15.28 19.76
CA ALA A 397 7.03 16.41 18.96
C ALA A 397 6.06 16.72 17.81
N LEU A 398 5.57 15.71 17.07
CA LEU A 398 4.63 15.91 15.96
C LEU A 398 3.28 16.52 16.42
N GLN A 399 2.74 16.10 17.56
CA GLN A 399 1.57 16.74 18.19
C GLN A 399 1.79 18.23 18.51
N THR A 400 3.05 18.60 18.81
CA THR A 400 3.44 19.97 19.18
C THR A 400 3.65 20.86 17.96
N ILE A 401 4.32 20.37 16.91
CA ILE A 401 4.65 21.17 15.72
C ILE A 401 3.64 21.05 14.56
N GLY A 402 2.87 19.96 14.50
CA GLY A 402 2.05 19.61 13.33
C GLY A 402 0.99 20.65 12.97
N LYS A 403 0.45 21.36 13.96
CA LYS A 403 -0.50 22.47 13.79
C LYS A 403 0.07 23.68 13.02
N TYR A 404 1.39 23.75 12.86
CA TYR A 404 2.07 24.77 12.07
C TYR A 404 2.51 24.26 10.69
N ALA A 405 2.36 22.95 10.40
CA ALA A 405 2.78 22.33 9.15
C ALA A 405 1.74 22.58 8.04
N LYS A 406 2.07 23.48 7.12
CA LYS A 406 1.25 23.80 5.93
C LYS A 406 1.55 22.93 4.71
N CYS A 407 2.79 22.43 4.62
CA CYS A 407 3.27 21.61 3.51
C CYS A 407 3.64 20.20 4.00
N MET A 408 3.33 19.19 3.20
CA MET A 408 3.78 17.82 3.39
C MET A 408 4.53 17.35 2.14
N TYR A 409 5.75 16.85 2.33
CA TYR A 409 6.50 16.13 1.31
C TYR A 409 6.56 14.65 1.67
N ILE A 410 6.19 13.79 0.73
CA ILE A 410 6.24 12.34 0.84
C ILE A 410 7.19 11.84 -0.26
N ASP A 411 8.32 11.26 0.14
CA ASP A 411 9.28 10.67 -0.80
C ASP A 411 9.28 9.14 -0.70
N MET A 412 8.85 8.49 -1.77
CA MET A 412 8.82 7.03 -1.92
C MET A 412 9.67 6.55 -3.10
N MET A 413 10.53 7.40 -3.67
CA MET A 413 11.26 7.11 -4.92
C MET A 413 12.18 5.88 -4.86
N VAL A 414 12.67 5.55 -3.66
CA VAL A 414 13.53 4.37 -3.38
C VAL A 414 12.71 3.08 -3.14
N LEU A 415 11.40 3.19 -2.89
CA LEU A 415 10.52 2.02 -2.72
C LEU A 415 10.44 1.22 -4.03
N ARG A 416 10.36 -0.10 -3.95
CA ARG A 416 10.35 -1.04 -5.09
C ARG A 416 9.19 -2.00 -5.00
N ASP A 417 8.71 -2.43 -6.16
CA ASP A 417 7.59 -3.37 -6.29
C ASP A 417 8.05 -4.81 -6.05
N GLU A 418 7.20 -5.66 -5.48
CA GLU A 418 7.56 -7.06 -5.19
C GLU A 418 7.91 -7.83 -6.47
N PHE A 419 7.18 -7.57 -7.58
CA PHE A 419 7.47 -8.18 -8.88
C PHE A 419 8.77 -7.66 -9.52
N GLU A 420 9.14 -6.40 -9.28
CA GLU A 420 10.42 -5.84 -9.73
C GLU A 420 11.60 -6.49 -8.98
N VAL A 421 11.45 -6.68 -7.66
CA VAL A 421 12.48 -7.30 -6.83
C VAL A 421 12.59 -8.81 -7.08
N GLU A 422 11.49 -9.50 -7.38
CA GLU A 422 11.48 -10.90 -7.83
C GLU A 422 12.18 -11.06 -9.19
N PHE A 423 11.87 -10.19 -10.16
CA PHE A 423 12.54 -10.16 -11.47
C PHE A 423 14.05 -9.94 -11.33
N LEU A 424 14.46 -8.91 -10.59
CA LEU A 424 15.88 -8.61 -10.32
C LEU A 424 16.58 -9.76 -9.57
N SER A 425 15.90 -10.40 -8.61
CA SER A 425 16.42 -11.57 -7.90
C SER A 425 16.65 -12.76 -8.83
N THR A 426 15.79 -12.94 -9.84
CA THR A 426 15.92 -14.02 -10.84
C THR A 426 17.05 -13.71 -11.81
N LEU A 427 17.13 -12.48 -12.31
CA LEU A 427 18.17 -12.02 -13.25
C LEU A 427 19.57 -12.07 -12.64
N LEU A 428 19.70 -11.75 -11.35
CA LEU A 428 20.98 -11.66 -10.63
C LEU A 428 21.31 -12.92 -9.78
N GLU A 429 20.49 -13.97 -9.80
CA GLU A 429 20.77 -15.24 -9.10
C GLU A 429 22.15 -15.84 -9.41
N PRO A 430 22.66 -15.81 -10.66
CA PRO A 430 23.98 -16.36 -11.00
C PRO A 430 25.17 -15.64 -10.36
N LEU A 431 24.97 -14.44 -9.77
CA LEU A 431 26.05 -13.58 -9.26
C LEU A 431 26.14 -13.61 -7.72
N PRO A 432 27.14 -14.27 -7.11
CA PRO A 432 27.31 -14.28 -5.65
C PRO A 432 27.55 -12.88 -5.06
N SER A 433 28.19 -12.00 -5.83
CA SER A 433 28.45 -10.58 -5.55
C SER A 433 27.19 -9.77 -5.27
N MET A 434 26.08 -10.07 -5.96
CA MET A 434 24.84 -9.30 -5.91
C MET A 434 23.85 -9.75 -4.82
N LYS A 435 24.20 -10.77 -4.03
CA LYS A 435 23.28 -11.33 -3.01
C LYS A 435 22.97 -10.36 -1.87
N GLU A 436 23.93 -9.54 -1.45
CA GLU A 436 23.67 -8.49 -0.45
C GLU A 436 22.79 -7.36 -1.01
N PHE A 437 22.91 -7.06 -2.31
CA PHE A 437 22.09 -6.06 -2.98
C PHE A 437 20.63 -6.52 -3.07
N ILE A 438 20.36 -7.74 -3.57
CA ILE A 438 19.02 -8.32 -3.62
C ILE A 438 18.39 -8.42 -2.22
N HIS A 439 19.16 -8.86 -1.22
CA HIS A 439 18.70 -8.87 0.17
C HIS A 439 18.40 -7.45 0.70
N SER A 440 19.15 -6.43 0.29
CA SER A 440 18.86 -5.04 0.66
C SER A 440 17.58 -4.53 0.01
N LEU A 441 17.32 -4.87 -1.27
CA LEU A 441 16.03 -4.56 -1.92
C LEU A 441 14.87 -5.24 -1.17
N GLN A 442 14.89 -6.57 -1.06
CA GLN A 442 13.83 -7.37 -0.43
C GLN A 442 13.48 -6.90 0.99
N TYR A 443 14.48 -6.71 1.86
CA TYR A 443 14.27 -6.48 3.29
C TYR A 443 14.34 -5.01 3.75
N ARG A 444 14.55 -4.03 2.85
CA ARG A 444 14.58 -2.60 3.22
C ARG A 444 13.82 -1.65 2.30
N TYR A 445 13.58 -2.04 1.05
CA TYR A 445 13.05 -1.16 0.00
C TYR A 445 11.88 -1.76 -0.77
N CYS A 446 11.62 -3.06 -0.66
CA CYS A 446 10.42 -3.71 -1.20
C CYS A 446 9.19 -3.40 -0.34
N MET A 447 8.04 -3.14 -0.96
CA MET A 447 6.76 -3.00 -0.28
C MET A 447 6.18 -4.39 0.09
N SER A 448 6.70 -4.98 1.16
CA SER A 448 6.32 -6.33 1.65
C SER A 448 6.25 -6.40 3.18
N ASP A 449 5.60 -7.45 3.71
CA ASP A 449 5.52 -7.75 5.16
C ASP A 449 6.88 -7.89 5.88
N THR A 450 7.99 -7.94 5.15
CA THR A 450 9.34 -8.01 5.71
C THR A 450 9.98 -6.64 5.98
N SER A 451 9.44 -5.60 5.35
CA SER A 451 10.05 -4.27 5.23
C SER A 451 9.05 -3.15 5.57
N PHE A 452 7.92 -3.11 4.86
CA PHE A 452 6.97 -1.99 4.87
C PHE A 452 5.68 -2.39 4.14
N THR A 453 4.52 -2.35 4.80
CA THR A 453 3.23 -2.72 4.21
C THR A 453 2.38 -1.53 3.79
N GLU A 454 1.40 -1.76 2.92
CA GLU A 454 0.32 -0.80 2.60
C GLU A 454 -0.41 -0.31 3.86
N ILE A 455 -0.70 -1.24 4.77
CA ILE A 455 -1.42 -0.97 6.02
C ILE A 455 -0.57 -0.06 6.93
N ASP A 456 0.74 -0.30 7.01
CA ASP A 456 1.65 0.57 7.75
C ASP A 456 1.74 1.97 7.11
N TYR A 457 1.84 2.06 5.78
CA TYR A 457 1.87 3.35 5.08
C TYR A 457 0.60 4.17 5.34
N HIS A 458 -0.57 3.60 5.04
CA HIS A 458 -1.85 4.29 5.19
C HIS A 458 -2.10 4.69 6.64
N LYS A 459 -1.78 3.82 7.60
CA LYS A 459 -1.87 4.12 9.04
C LYS A 459 -0.94 5.26 9.46
N ARG A 460 0.30 5.30 8.95
CA ARG A 460 1.22 6.41 9.22
C ARG A 460 0.78 7.72 8.58
N LEU A 461 0.18 7.69 7.41
CA LEU A 461 -0.47 8.88 6.85
C LEU A 461 -1.66 9.34 7.68
N LEU A 462 -2.51 8.44 8.17
CA LEU A 462 -3.60 8.82 9.08
C LEU A 462 -3.06 9.43 10.40
N ASP A 463 -2.03 8.83 11.00
CA ASP A 463 -1.33 9.41 12.16
C ASP A 463 -0.81 10.83 11.85
N MET A 464 -0.21 11.05 10.67
CA MET A 464 0.32 12.37 10.28
C MET A 464 -0.77 13.40 9.95
N CYS A 465 -1.79 13.02 9.17
CA CYS A 465 -2.94 13.87 8.83
C CYS A 465 -3.79 14.26 10.04
N PHE A 466 -3.82 13.43 11.10
CA PHE A 466 -4.47 13.76 12.37
C PHE A 466 -3.70 14.82 13.17
N ASN A 467 -2.36 14.77 13.16
CA ASN A 467 -1.52 15.72 13.89
C ASN A 467 -1.22 17.02 13.11
N CYS A 468 -1.35 16.99 11.78
CA CYS A 468 -1.06 18.10 10.87
C CYS A 468 -2.33 18.52 10.12
N ASP A 469 -3.28 19.11 10.84
CA ASP A 469 -4.61 19.49 10.36
C ASP A 469 -4.62 20.67 9.36
N GLN A 470 -3.53 21.46 9.33
CA GLN A 470 -3.37 22.68 8.55
C GLN A 470 -2.69 22.49 7.17
N ILE A 471 -2.48 21.25 6.72
CA ILE A 471 -1.80 20.99 5.43
C ILE A 471 -2.71 21.38 4.24
N ASN A 472 -2.27 22.40 3.50
CA ASN A 472 -2.86 22.85 2.23
C ASN A 472 -1.98 22.59 0.99
N ARG A 473 -0.72 22.15 1.17
CA ARG A 473 0.19 21.78 0.06
C ARG A 473 0.79 20.39 0.23
N LEU A 474 0.80 19.59 -0.84
CA LEU A 474 1.27 18.21 -0.84
C LEU A 474 2.15 17.94 -2.07
N ARG A 475 3.31 17.30 -1.85
CA ARG A 475 4.18 16.78 -2.89
C ARG A 475 4.44 15.31 -2.63
N ILE A 476 4.16 14.47 -3.62
CA ILE A 476 4.34 13.02 -3.56
C ILE A 476 5.35 12.63 -4.65
N ASN A 477 6.50 12.11 -4.25
CA ASN A 477 7.45 11.51 -5.18
C ASN A 477 7.23 9.99 -5.20
N LEU A 478 6.62 9.49 -6.27
CA LEU A 478 6.22 8.08 -6.38
C LEU A 478 7.42 7.15 -6.63
N PRO A 479 7.27 5.84 -6.34
CA PRO A 479 8.29 4.82 -6.60
C PRO A 479 8.82 4.87 -8.04
N CYS A 480 10.11 5.16 -8.21
CA CYS A 480 10.74 5.15 -9.54
C CYS A 480 11.18 3.72 -9.89
N GLN A 481 10.35 3.03 -10.66
CA GLN A 481 10.64 1.68 -11.15
C GLN A 481 11.86 1.69 -12.09
N LEU A 482 12.81 0.79 -11.82
CA LEU A 482 14.01 0.59 -12.62
C LEU A 482 13.75 -0.48 -13.69
N VAL A 483 13.04 -1.56 -13.34
CA VAL A 483 12.80 -2.70 -14.24
C VAL A 483 11.39 -3.28 -14.09
N GLY A 484 10.84 -3.79 -15.19
CA GLY A 484 9.52 -4.42 -15.26
C GLY A 484 8.41 -3.47 -15.69
N GLN A 485 7.33 -4.04 -16.24
CA GLN A 485 6.20 -3.30 -16.82
C GLN A 485 5.05 -3.04 -15.83
N ARG A 486 5.14 -3.55 -14.59
CA ARG A 486 4.05 -3.48 -13.59
C ARG A 486 4.49 -2.65 -12.39
N CYS A 487 3.76 -1.57 -12.13
CA CYS A 487 3.95 -0.69 -10.96
C CYS A 487 2.66 -0.65 -10.12
N ASN A 488 2.43 -1.69 -9.32
CA ASN A 488 1.28 -1.71 -8.41
C ASN A 488 1.54 -0.79 -7.20
N THR A 489 2.77 -0.80 -6.71
CA THR A 489 3.27 -0.01 -5.58
C THR A 489 2.97 1.49 -5.75
N ALA A 490 3.25 2.10 -6.91
CA ALA A 490 2.94 3.51 -7.14
C ALA A 490 1.42 3.80 -7.10
N THR A 491 0.59 2.87 -7.61
CA THR A 491 -0.88 2.97 -7.51
C THR A 491 -1.33 2.91 -6.05
N MET A 492 -0.83 1.94 -5.28
CA MET A 492 -1.19 1.74 -3.87
C MET A 492 -0.78 2.94 -3.01
N ILE A 493 0.43 3.47 -3.21
CA ILE A 493 0.92 4.69 -2.52
C ILE A 493 0.02 5.89 -2.86
N LEU A 494 -0.29 6.13 -4.14
CA LEU A 494 -1.12 7.27 -4.53
C LEU A 494 -2.56 7.16 -3.98
N ALA A 495 -3.20 6.00 -4.14
CA ALA A 495 -4.55 5.71 -3.68
C ALA A 495 -4.68 5.86 -2.15
N ASN A 496 -3.78 5.27 -1.37
CA ASN A 496 -3.80 5.38 0.08
C ASN A 496 -3.50 6.79 0.59
N THR A 497 -2.77 7.60 -0.19
CA THR A 497 -2.54 9.02 0.12
C THR A 497 -3.82 9.83 -0.10
N PHE A 498 -4.49 9.67 -1.24
CA PHE A 498 -5.78 10.34 -1.48
C PHE A 498 -6.86 9.87 -0.49
N SER A 499 -6.88 8.59 -0.13
CA SER A 499 -7.75 8.05 0.92
C SER A 499 -7.49 8.73 2.28
N ALA A 500 -6.24 8.79 2.75
CA ALA A 500 -5.89 9.41 4.03
C ALA A 500 -6.18 10.92 4.08
N PHE A 501 -6.00 11.64 2.97
CA PHE A 501 -6.38 13.06 2.88
C PHE A 501 -7.91 13.24 2.85
N ALA A 502 -8.65 12.36 2.17
CA ALA A 502 -10.12 12.38 2.18
C ALA A 502 -10.72 11.95 3.54
N GLU A 503 -10.00 11.19 4.37
CA GLU A 503 -10.41 10.82 5.73
C GLU A 503 -10.41 12.01 6.72
N ARG A 504 -9.60 13.06 6.47
CA ARG A 504 -9.55 14.28 7.30
C ARG A 504 -10.93 14.90 7.51
N PHE A 505 -11.76 14.88 6.46
CA PHE A 505 -13.11 15.46 6.44
C PHE A 505 -14.22 14.49 6.89
N LYS A 506 -13.91 13.19 7.10
CA LYS A 506 -14.88 12.18 7.56
C LYS A 506 -14.89 12.03 9.07
N ASN A 507 -13.73 12.13 9.71
CA ASN A 507 -13.53 11.87 11.14
C ASN A 507 -13.71 13.14 12.00
N MET A 508 -14.64 14.00 11.60
CA MET A 508 -14.73 15.40 12.03
C MET A 508 -15.67 15.56 13.24
N ASP A 509 -15.19 16.28 14.27
CA ASP A 509 -16.05 16.75 15.37
C ASP A 509 -16.81 17.99 14.90
N PRO A 510 -18.16 18.04 14.97
CA PRO A 510 -18.95 19.18 14.51
C PRO A 510 -18.76 20.47 15.34
N THR A 511 -17.92 20.45 16.40
CA THR A 511 -17.54 21.62 17.20
C THR A 511 -16.10 22.08 16.95
N GLY A 512 -15.32 21.38 16.12
CA GLY A 512 -13.94 21.72 15.78
C GLY A 512 -13.80 22.69 14.58
N PRO A 513 -12.62 23.28 14.36
CA PRO A 513 -12.30 24.01 13.14
C PRO A 513 -12.26 23.05 11.94
N GLU A 514 -12.66 23.54 10.75
CA GLU A 514 -12.59 22.71 9.53
C GLU A 514 -11.13 22.45 9.10
N PRO A 515 -10.76 21.21 8.73
CA PRO A 515 -9.43 20.91 8.21
C PRO A 515 -9.22 21.59 6.85
N VAL A 516 -8.04 22.18 6.64
CA VAL A 516 -7.77 22.99 5.45
C VAL A 516 -7.73 22.10 4.19
N ARG A 517 -8.47 22.49 3.15
CA ARG A 517 -8.46 21.80 1.84
C ARG A 517 -7.07 21.87 1.18
N LEU A 518 -6.79 20.89 0.33
CA LEU A 518 -5.57 20.87 -0.46
C LEU A 518 -5.69 21.86 -1.63
N GLU A 519 -4.86 22.90 -1.63
CA GLU A 519 -4.82 23.92 -2.70
C GLU A 519 -3.74 23.61 -3.74
N THR A 520 -2.64 22.97 -3.34
CA THR A 520 -1.47 22.66 -4.19
C THR A 520 -1.13 21.18 -4.11
N LEU A 521 -1.09 20.51 -5.28
CA LEU A 521 -0.70 19.12 -5.42
C LEU A 521 0.42 18.98 -6.46
N VAL A 522 1.54 18.41 -6.03
CA VAL A 522 2.66 18.01 -6.90
C VAL A 522 2.77 16.48 -6.86
N VAL A 523 2.67 15.81 -8.00
CA VAL A 523 2.87 14.36 -8.11
C VAL A 523 3.99 14.08 -9.09
N GLU A 524 5.06 13.45 -8.61
CA GLU A 524 6.23 13.10 -9.41
C GLU A 524 6.26 11.60 -9.67
N ASN A 525 6.78 11.20 -10.83
CA ASN A 525 6.90 9.81 -11.28
C ASN A 525 5.54 9.06 -11.39
N ILE A 526 4.47 9.75 -11.84
CA ILE A 526 3.18 9.10 -12.07
C ILE A 526 3.17 8.36 -13.42
N THR A 527 2.72 7.11 -13.43
CA THR A 527 2.59 6.31 -14.67
C THR A 527 1.16 6.34 -15.23
N ASP A 528 1.03 6.18 -16.54
CA ASP A 528 -0.26 5.99 -17.22
C ASP A 528 -1.00 4.74 -16.70
N GLN A 529 -0.28 3.66 -16.41
CA GLN A 529 -0.79 2.49 -15.69
C GLN A 529 -1.35 2.83 -14.29
N THR A 530 -0.71 3.73 -13.54
CA THR A 530 -1.19 4.19 -12.21
C THR A 530 -2.51 4.95 -12.34
N ILE A 531 -2.60 5.88 -13.30
CA ILE A 531 -3.83 6.64 -13.58
C ILE A 531 -4.97 5.68 -13.95
N TYR A 532 -4.71 4.74 -14.85
CA TYR A 532 -5.71 3.75 -15.28
C TYR A 532 -6.22 2.87 -14.13
N ASN A 533 -5.33 2.40 -13.25
CA ASN A 533 -5.72 1.56 -12.11
C ASN A 533 -6.51 2.35 -11.05
N LEU A 534 -6.14 3.61 -10.78
CA LEU A 534 -6.85 4.46 -9.82
C LEU A 534 -8.34 4.63 -10.20
N TRP A 535 -8.61 4.80 -11.50
CA TRP A 535 -9.98 4.91 -12.03
C TRP A 535 -10.77 3.59 -12.06
N LYS A 536 -10.10 2.44 -11.91
CA LYS A 536 -10.74 1.11 -11.82
C LYS A 536 -11.39 0.85 -10.46
N ASN A 537 -11.01 1.59 -9.40
CA ASN A 537 -11.52 1.40 -8.04
C ASN A 537 -12.48 2.54 -7.61
N PRO A 538 -13.78 2.28 -7.41
CA PRO A 538 -14.74 3.30 -6.96
C PRO A 538 -14.43 3.95 -5.60
N SER A 539 -13.64 3.30 -4.74
CA SER A 539 -13.18 3.89 -3.47
C SER A 539 -12.14 4.98 -3.69
N ASP A 540 -11.22 4.74 -4.63
CA ASP A 540 -10.09 5.61 -4.89
C ASP A 540 -10.54 6.81 -5.72
N VAL A 541 -11.40 6.57 -6.72
CA VAL A 541 -12.12 7.63 -7.45
C VAL A 541 -12.86 8.57 -6.50
N ARG A 542 -13.57 8.05 -5.49
CA ARG A 542 -14.27 8.89 -4.49
C ARG A 542 -13.29 9.72 -3.65
N SER A 543 -12.15 9.15 -3.29
CA SER A 543 -11.14 9.82 -2.47
C SER A 543 -10.40 10.90 -3.27
N MET A 544 -10.04 10.59 -4.52
CA MET A 544 -9.51 11.52 -5.51
C MET A 544 -10.49 12.68 -5.77
N ILE A 545 -11.79 12.40 -5.97
CA ILE A 545 -12.81 13.46 -6.15
C ILE A 545 -12.76 14.47 -5.00
N HIS A 546 -12.67 13.97 -3.77
CA HIS A 546 -12.63 14.83 -2.59
C HIS A 546 -11.35 15.68 -2.54
N VAL A 547 -10.18 15.08 -2.78
CA VAL A 547 -8.88 15.78 -2.78
C VAL A 547 -8.79 16.83 -3.90
N PHE A 548 -9.28 16.54 -5.11
CA PHE A 548 -9.16 17.43 -6.25
C PHE A 548 -10.14 18.62 -6.20
N SER A 549 -11.28 18.48 -5.51
CA SER A 549 -12.32 19.53 -5.40
C SER A 549 -11.92 20.84 -4.69
N GLY A 550 -10.69 20.93 -4.17
CA GLY A 550 -10.12 22.17 -3.60
C GLY A 550 -8.87 22.69 -4.32
N LEU A 551 -8.38 21.99 -5.35
CA LEU A 551 -7.11 22.31 -5.98
C LEU A 551 -7.18 23.60 -6.80
N ARG A 552 -6.13 24.40 -6.67
CA ARG A 552 -5.83 25.60 -7.46
C ARG A 552 -4.58 25.44 -8.30
N HIS A 553 -3.66 24.60 -7.82
CA HIS A 553 -2.33 24.42 -8.40
C HIS A 553 -2.00 22.93 -8.52
N ALA A 554 -1.72 22.46 -9.74
CA ALA A 554 -1.33 21.09 -10.02
C ALA A 554 -0.03 21.02 -10.83
N MET A 555 0.92 20.19 -10.39
CA MET A 555 2.11 19.83 -11.15
C MET A 555 2.27 18.31 -11.21
N PHE A 556 2.33 17.73 -12.40
CA PHE A 556 2.38 16.29 -12.61
C PHE A 556 3.55 15.92 -13.52
N THR A 557 4.49 15.09 -13.03
CA THR A 557 5.58 14.53 -13.86
C THR A 557 5.20 13.11 -14.30
N ILE A 558 4.83 12.99 -15.57
CA ILE A 558 4.29 11.78 -16.18
C ILE A 558 5.44 10.96 -16.78
N ARG A 559 5.51 9.69 -16.40
CA ARG A 559 6.35 8.68 -17.03
C ARG A 559 5.50 7.72 -17.85
N ARG A 560 5.91 7.43 -19.07
CA ARG A 560 5.23 6.45 -19.92
C ARG A 560 5.88 5.09 -19.72
N VAL A 561 5.08 4.05 -19.48
CA VAL A 561 5.57 2.68 -19.32
C VAL A 561 5.26 1.91 -20.60
N GLU A 562 6.29 1.35 -21.22
CA GLU A 562 6.15 0.70 -22.52
C GLU A 562 5.33 -0.60 -22.45
N LEU A 563 4.11 -0.49 -22.98
CA LEU A 563 3.40 -1.49 -23.77
C LEU A 563 3.04 -2.84 -23.12
N ALA A 564 1.75 -2.98 -22.80
CA ALA A 564 1.10 -4.27 -22.62
C ALA A 564 -0.38 -4.31 -23.07
N ASP A 565 -1.19 -3.28 -22.75
CA ASP A 565 -2.64 -3.28 -23.03
C ASP A 565 -3.11 -2.03 -23.81
N PRO A 566 -3.60 -2.18 -25.06
CA PRO A 566 -4.22 -1.10 -25.84
C PRO A 566 -5.41 -0.40 -25.17
N ARG A 567 -6.07 -1.05 -24.20
CA ARG A 567 -7.14 -0.44 -23.39
C ARG A 567 -6.60 0.67 -22.50
N ILE A 568 -5.39 0.52 -21.97
CA ILE A 568 -4.72 1.57 -21.18
C ILE A 568 -4.42 2.75 -22.10
N LEU A 569 -3.77 2.50 -23.24
CA LEU A 569 -3.40 3.54 -24.22
C LEU A 569 -4.60 4.39 -24.69
N THR A 570 -5.79 3.80 -24.79
CA THR A 570 -7.03 4.47 -25.21
C THR A 570 -7.88 5.02 -24.05
N ALA A 571 -7.58 4.72 -22.80
CA ALA A 571 -8.35 5.17 -21.62
C ALA A 571 -7.58 6.14 -20.72
N TRP A 572 -6.27 5.97 -20.53
CA TRP A 572 -5.46 6.74 -19.58
C TRP A 572 -5.58 8.25 -19.80
N GLY A 573 -5.59 8.72 -21.06
CA GLY A 573 -5.70 10.13 -21.38
C GLY A 573 -7.05 10.74 -21.02
N ARG A 574 -8.14 9.99 -21.22
CA ARG A 574 -9.48 10.41 -20.77
C ARG A 574 -9.52 10.50 -19.24
N PHE A 575 -8.92 9.54 -18.55
CA PHE A 575 -8.82 9.51 -17.09
C PHE A 575 -7.92 10.61 -16.51
N LEU A 576 -6.81 10.97 -17.18
CA LEU A 576 -5.95 12.10 -16.81
C LEU A 576 -6.73 13.43 -16.88
N TRP A 577 -7.43 13.68 -17.99
CA TRP A 577 -8.17 14.93 -18.17
C TRP A 577 -9.44 14.99 -17.31
N GLU A 578 -10.17 13.88 -17.12
CA GLU A 578 -11.27 13.81 -16.16
C GLU A 578 -10.81 14.07 -14.72
N MET A 579 -9.61 13.63 -14.34
CA MET A 579 -9.03 13.91 -13.03
C MET A 579 -8.79 15.41 -12.82
N PHE A 580 -8.32 16.14 -13.84
CA PHE A 580 -8.21 17.60 -13.77
C PHE A 580 -9.58 18.31 -13.86
N ARG A 581 -10.56 17.76 -14.60
CA ARG A 581 -11.92 18.32 -14.71
C ARG A 581 -12.68 18.36 -13.37
N ILE A 582 -12.27 17.56 -12.39
CA ILE A 582 -12.80 17.57 -11.01
C ILE A 582 -12.32 18.82 -10.23
N ALA A 583 -11.16 19.38 -10.57
CA ALA A 583 -10.58 20.51 -9.88
C ALA A 583 -11.13 21.85 -10.42
N GLU A 584 -12.42 22.11 -10.20
CA GLU A 584 -13.16 23.29 -10.72
C GLU A 584 -12.46 24.65 -10.47
N SER A 585 -11.61 24.73 -9.45
CA SER A 585 -10.83 25.92 -9.06
C SER A 585 -9.37 25.95 -9.57
N LEU A 586 -8.97 25.06 -10.48
CA LEU A 586 -7.59 24.94 -10.97
C LEU A 586 -7.14 26.17 -11.79
N ASP A 587 -6.47 27.11 -11.12
CA ASP A 587 -5.88 28.31 -11.71
C ASP A 587 -4.67 28.01 -12.61
N SER A 588 -3.89 26.96 -12.30
CA SER A 588 -2.63 26.65 -13.00
C SER A 588 -2.30 25.15 -13.07
N LEU A 589 -1.86 24.69 -14.24
CA LEU A 589 -1.45 23.31 -14.52
C LEU A 589 -0.04 23.27 -15.14
N ARG A 590 0.87 22.49 -14.55
CA ARG A 590 2.18 22.14 -15.13
C ARG A 590 2.25 20.63 -15.38
N LEU A 591 2.46 20.23 -16.63
CA LEU A 591 2.69 18.84 -17.02
C LEU A 591 4.14 18.69 -17.50
N VAL A 592 4.85 17.73 -16.94
CA VAL A 592 6.25 17.42 -17.29
C VAL A 592 6.32 15.98 -17.77
N GLY A 593 7.01 15.69 -18.88
CA GLY A 593 7.36 14.31 -19.26
C GLY A 593 8.73 13.91 -18.71
N THR A 594 8.88 12.67 -18.24
CA THR A 594 10.16 12.15 -17.73
C THR A 594 10.91 11.25 -18.71
N ASP A 595 10.32 10.97 -19.88
CA ASP A 595 10.88 10.02 -20.84
C ASP A 595 11.99 10.68 -21.68
N ASP A 596 13.12 9.99 -21.84
CA ASP A 596 14.42 10.63 -22.16
C ASP A 596 15.01 10.26 -23.54
N ASP A 597 14.24 9.61 -24.41
CA ASP A 597 14.61 9.34 -25.82
C ASP A 597 14.54 10.61 -26.69
N ARG A 598 15.19 11.69 -26.25
CA ARG A 598 15.17 13.02 -26.85
C ARG A 598 16.55 13.35 -27.44
N PRO A 599 16.62 13.86 -28.68
CA PRO A 599 17.87 14.39 -29.20
C PRO A 599 18.24 15.67 -28.43
N PRO A 600 19.52 16.10 -28.46
CA PRO A 600 19.95 17.35 -27.83
C PRO A 600 19.06 18.55 -28.17
N ARG A 601 18.86 19.42 -27.17
CA ARG A 601 17.91 20.55 -27.13
C ARG A 601 17.62 21.22 -28.49
N GLY A 602 16.40 20.99 -29.00
CA GLY A 602 15.89 21.68 -30.19
C GLY A 602 16.28 21.07 -31.54
N LEU A 603 16.93 19.90 -31.56
CA LEU A 603 17.18 19.13 -32.79
C LEU A 603 15.94 18.32 -33.20
N LEU A 604 15.84 18.02 -34.50
CA LEU A 604 14.80 17.15 -35.07
C LEU A 604 14.95 15.72 -34.55
N LYS A 605 13.90 15.17 -33.91
CA LYS A 605 13.81 13.74 -33.64
C LYS A 605 13.27 13.04 -34.88
N GLN A 606 13.88 11.93 -35.29
CA GLN A 606 13.40 11.12 -36.42
C GLN A 606 13.15 9.68 -35.96
N THR A 607 11.90 9.25 -36.02
CA THR A 607 11.45 7.89 -35.74
C THR A 607 11.19 7.18 -37.08
N LYS A 608 11.63 5.94 -37.23
CA LYS A 608 11.45 5.15 -38.47
C LYS A 608 10.51 3.99 -38.20
N ALA A 609 9.62 3.67 -39.14
CA ALA A 609 8.58 2.66 -38.93
C ALA A 609 9.09 1.25 -38.54
N TRP A 610 10.30 0.87 -38.95
CA TRP A 610 10.91 -0.40 -38.54
C TRP A 610 11.52 -0.41 -37.13
N ALA A 611 11.63 0.75 -36.47
CA ALA A 611 12.17 0.88 -35.12
C ALA A 611 11.06 0.99 -34.04
N THR A 612 9.88 1.47 -34.42
CA THR A 612 8.71 1.61 -33.53
C THR A 612 7.46 1.67 -34.40
N SER A 613 6.37 0.98 -34.04
CA SER A 613 5.14 1.08 -34.85
C SER A 613 4.48 2.45 -34.66
N ILE A 614 3.74 2.88 -35.68
CA ILE A 614 3.00 4.15 -35.66
C ILE A 614 2.02 4.27 -34.48
N MET A 615 1.42 3.16 -34.02
CA MET A 615 0.47 3.20 -32.91
C MET A 615 1.17 3.45 -31.58
N GLU A 616 2.35 2.87 -31.38
CA GLU A 616 3.18 3.05 -30.18
C GLU A 616 3.76 4.47 -30.15
N TRP A 617 4.33 4.91 -31.28
CA TRP A 617 4.87 6.26 -31.43
C TRP A 617 3.81 7.36 -31.24
N ARG A 618 2.58 7.17 -31.78
CA ARG A 618 1.43 8.04 -31.50
C ARG A 618 1.03 8.00 -30.02
N ALA A 619 1.01 6.81 -29.41
CA ALA A 619 0.57 6.63 -28.02
C ALA A 619 1.48 7.31 -26.99
N LEU A 620 2.74 7.61 -27.32
CA LEU A 620 3.66 8.40 -26.48
C LEU A 620 3.25 9.88 -26.36
N ALA A 621 2.43 10.42 -27.28
CA ALA A 621 2.00 11.82 -27.21
C ALA A 621 1.13 12.15 -25.98
N LEU A 622 1.16 13.40 -25.54
CA LEU A 622 0.17 13.96 -24.61
C LEU A 622 -1.23 13.85 -25.27
N PRO A 623 -2.22 13.24 -24.61
CA PRO A 623 -3.49 12.87 -25.23
C PRO A 623 -4.45 14.05 -25.36
N VAL A 624 -5.39 13.96 -26.31
CA VAL A 624 -6.44 14.97 -26.54
C VAL A 624 -7.18 15.32 -25.24
N PRO A 625 -7.23 16.60 -24.82
CA PRO A 625 -8.19 17.03 -23.80
C PRO A 625 -9.61 16.91 -24.37
N PRO A 626 -10.50 16.11 -23.76
CA PRO A 626 -11.83 15.87 -24.29
C PRO A 626 -12.63 17.17 -24.33
N SER A 627 -13.48 17.32 -25.36
CA SER A 627 -14.21 18.55 -25.70
C SER A 627 -15.38 18.90 -24.76
N PHE A 628 -15.29 18.51 -23.48
CA PHE A 628 -16.27 18.85 -22.45
C PHE A 628 -15.91 20.18 -21.79
N HIS A 629 -16.75 21.19 -22.02
CA HIS A 629 -16.86 22.46 -21.28
C HIS A 629 -15.56 23.07 -20.73
N ALA A 630 -15.03 24.06 -21.46
CA ALA A 630 -13.82 24.83 -21.13
C ALA A 630 -13.62 25.09 -19.63
N HIS A 631 -12.43 24.78 -19.12
CA HIS A 631 -12.09 24.92 -17.71
C HIS A 631 -12.12 26.41 -17.30
N PRO A 632 -13.11 26.86 -16.50
CA PRO A 632 -13.47 28.28 -16.41
C PRO A 632 -12.44 29.14 -15.66
N SER A 633 -11.52 28.50 -14.94
CA SER A 633 -10.53 29.10 -14.05
C SER A 633 -9.08 28.93 -14.51
N LEU A 634 -8.77 28.10 -15.52
CA LEU A 634 -7.38 27.80 -15.88
C LEU A 634 -6.71 29.01 -16.57
N THR A 635 -5.79 29.67 -15.87
CA THR A 635 -5.07 30.87 -16.34
C THR A 635 -3.65 30.59 -16.83
N SER A 636 -3.01 29.53 -16.33
CA SER A 636 -1.61 29.20 -16.63
C SER A 636 -1.43 27.74 -17.00
N LEU A 637 -0.82 27.49 -18.17
CA LEU A 637 -0.48 26.16 -18.66
C LEU A 637 1.02 26.09 -18.96
N ALA A 638 1.72 25.16 -18.31
CA ALA A 638 3.11 24.83 -18.61
C ALA A 638 3.21 23.38 -19.12
N LEU A 639 3.79 23.19 -20.30
CA LEU A 639 4.10 21.89 -20.89
C LEU A 639 5.62 21.79 -21.05
N GLU A 640 6.24 20.84 -20.36
CA GLU A 640 7.70 20.73 -20.29
C GLU A 640 8.11 19.28 -20.61
N ARG A 641 9.08 19.06 -21.51
CA ARG A 641 9.52 17.72 -21.96
C ARG A 641 8.38 16.81 -22.41
N LEU A 642 7.50 17.31 -23.29
CA LEU A 642 6.35 16.56 -23.79
C LEU A 642 6.33 16.50 -25.31
N ASP A 643 5.94 15.34 -25.82
CA ASP A 643 5.63 15.15 -27.23
C ASP A 643 4.11 15.36 -27.41
N ILE A 644 3.67 16.09 -28.43
CA ILE A 644 2.23 16.34 -28.67
C ILE A 644 1.91 16.37 -30.16
N SER A 645 0.74 15.87 -30.57
CA SER A 645 0.30 16.00 -31.95
C SER A 645 -0.30 17.41 -32.19
N PRO A 646 -0.26 17.92 -33.44
CA PRO A 646 -0.89 19.18 -33.82
C PRO A 646 -2.37 19.25 -33.44
N MET A 647 -3.13 18.18 -33.66
CA MET A 647 -4.55 18.09 -33.34
C MET A 647 -4.82 18.15 -31.83
N ASN A 648 -3.98 17.48 -31.02
CA ASN A 648 -4.11 17.47 -29.56
C ASN A 648 -3.77 18.86 -28.99
N LEU A 649 -2.77 19.54 -29.56
CA LEU A 649 -2.35 20.88 -29.19
C LEU A 649 -3.39 21.95 -29.58
N GLN A 650 -3.97 21.87 -30.79
CA GLN A 650 -5.09 22.71 -31.21
C GLN A 650 -6.33 22.48 -30.33
N SER A 651 -6.63 21.22 -29.96
CA SER A 651 -7.72 20.89 -29.04
C SER A 651 -7.51 21.48 -27.64
N ALA A 652 -6.26 21.51 -27.15
CA ALA A 652 -5.91 22.20 -25.90
C ALA A 652 -6.09 23.73 -26.02
N ALA A 653 -5.66 24.32 -27.14
CA ALA A 653 -5.88 25.75 -27.41
C ALA A 653 -7.38 26.10 -27.47
N TRP A 654 -8.22 25.25 -28.07
CA TRP A 654 -9.67 25.41 -28.13
C TRP A 654 -10.32 25.33 -26.73
N ASN A 655 -9.97 24.30 -25.94
CA ASN A 655 -10.59 24.06 -24.63
C ASN A 655 -10.14 25.04 -23.54
N PHE A 656 -8.90 25.57 -23.61
CA PHE A 656 -8.32 26.40 -22.53
C PHE A 656 -8.02 27.85 -22.95
N GLY A 657 -7.88 28.15 -24.24
CA GLY A 657 -7.42 29.46 -24.71
C GLY A 657 -8.30 30.64 -24.27
N SER A 658 -9.61 30.43 -24.16
CA SER A 658 -10.55 31.47 -23.72
C SER A 658 -10.32 31.99 -22.29
N THR A 659 -9.58 31.26 -21.45
CA THR A 659 -9.22 31.63 -20.06
C THR A 659 -7.71 31.83 -19.87
N LEU A 660 -6.89 31.21 -20.71
CA LEU A 660 -5.43 31.21 -20.64
C LEU A 660 -4.80 32.61 -20.78
N ARG A 661 -3.92 32.95 -19.84
CA ARG A 661 -3.08 34.17 -19.82
C ARG A 661 -1.59 33.86 -19.98
N ILE A 662 -1.15 32.73 -19.42
CA ILE A 662 0.24 32.29 -19.35
C ILE A 662 0.37 30.95 -20.09
N LEU A 663 1.26 30.90 -21.07
CA LEU A 663 1.65 29.66 -21.77
C LEU A 663 3.16 29.49 -21.72
N ILE A 664 3.62 28.36 -21.15
CA ILE A 664 5.03 27.99 -21.10
C ILE A 664 5.22 26.66 -21.83
N LEU A 665 6.15 26.62 -22.80
CA LEU A 665 6.53 25.43 -23.56
C LEU A 665 8.05 25.22 -23.44
N ASN A 666 8.51 24.11 -22.88
CA ASN A 666 9.94 23.82 -22.74
C ASN A 666 10.27 22.42 -23.27
N GLU A 667 11.19 22.29 -24.21
CA GLU A 667 11.60 20.98 -24.78
C GLU A 667 10.39 20.19 -25.33
N VAL A 668 9.43 20.89 -25.96
CA VAL A 668 8.18 20.31 -26.51
C VAL A 668 8.36 19.95 -27.98
N TYR A 669 7.98 18.72 -28.34
CA TYR A 669 8.14 18.15 -29.68
C TYR A 669 6.78 17.96 -30.36
N LEU A 670 6.61 18.52 -31.57
CA LEU A 670 5.41 18.32 -32.37
C LEU A 670 5.53 16.99 -33.15
N LYS A 671 4.66 16.02 -32.87
CA LYS A 671 4.63 14.74 -33.59
C LYS A 671 4.02 14.93 -34.98
N VAL A 672 4.81 14.68 -36.03
CA VAL A 672 4.42 14.83 -37.44
C VAL A 672 4.78 13.57 -38.21
N GLU A 673 3.84 13.10 -39.04
CA GLU A 673 3.97 11.92 -39.89
C GLU A 673 4.28 12.32 -41.34
N GLN A 674 5.04 11.50 -42.05
CA GLN A 674 5.27 11.63 -43.50
C GLN A 674 5.08 10.26 -44.18
N SER A 675 4.30 10.25 -45.27
CA SER A 675 4.05 9.12 -46.16
C SER A 675 3.89 9.64 -47.59
N THR A 676 4.04 8.78 -48.60
CA THR A 676 3.71 9.10 -49.99
C THR A 676 2.25 9.56 -50.17
N THR A 677 1.35 9.16 -49.27
CA THR A 677 -0.08 9.48 -49.31
C THR A 677 -0.51 10.59 -48.34
N HIS A 678 0.30 10.90 -47.31
CA HIS A 678 -0.06 11.84 -46.26
C HIS A 678 1.13 12.75 -45.91
N ASN A 679 0.89 14.07 -45.95
CA ASN A 679 1.87 15.10 -45.57
C ASN A 679 3.23 14.98 -46.30
N ARG A 680 3.20 14.68 -47.61
CA ARG A 680 4.37 14.41 -48.46
C ARG A 680 5.52 15.41 -48.29
N ASP A 681 5.24 16.71 -48.23
CA ASP A 681 6.26 17.76 -48.13
C ASP A 681 6.49 18.25 -46.68
N THR A 682 5.95 17.57 -45.67
CA THR A 682 5.97 17.91 -44.23
C THR A 682 5.30 19.23 -43.80
N THR A 683 4.86 20.08 -44.75
CA THR A 683 4.32 21.42 -44.52
C THR A 683 2.90 21.49 -43.91
N LYS A 684 2.17 20.36 -43.82
CA LYS A 684 0.80 20.37 -43.26
C LYS A 684 0.76 20.71 -41.77
N SER A 685 1.79 20.40 -41.01
CA SER A 685 1.79 20.54 -39.55
C SER A 685 3.04 21.28 -39.10
N LEU A 686 2.88 22.54 -38.73
CA LEU A 686 3.98 23.46 -38.44
C LEU A 686 3.73 24.23 -37.13
N TRP A 687 4.81 24.57 -36.43
CA TRP A 687 4.75 25.40 -35.22
C TRP A 687 4.30 26.83 -35.54
N ILE A 688 4.71 27.38 -36.68
CA ILE A 688 4.43 28.77 -37.07
C ILE A 688 3.69 28.84 -38.41
N GLY A 689 4.14 28.06 -39.39
CA GLY A 689 3.62 28.10 -40.76
C GLY A 689 4.56 28.78 -41.77
N LEU A 690 4.10 28.93 -43.00
CA LEU A 690 4.87 29.54 -44.10
C LEU A 690 4.62 31.06 -44.20
N PRO A 691 5.64 31.87 -44.51
CA PRO A 691 5.51 33.32 -44.60
C PRO A 691 4.74 33.74 -45.86
N ASN A 692 3.88 34.76 -45.70
CA ASN A 692 3.05 35.38 -46.73
C ASN A 692 2.07 34.44 -47.46
N GLN A 693 1.87 33.23 -46.92
CA GLN A 693 0.92 32.23 -47.39
C GLN A 693 -0.19 32.04 -46.35
N ARG A 694 -1.39 31.69 -46.82
CA ARG A 694 -2.53 31.25 -45.99
C ARG A 694 -2.50 29.72 -45.93
N PRO A 695 -2.69 29.07 -44.75
CA PRO A 695 -2.80 27.62 -44.70
C PRO A 695 -4.01 27.14 -45.52
N GLU A 696 -3.91 25.93 -46.06
CA GLU A 696 -5.03 25.21 -46.66
C GLU A 696 -5.89 24.59 -45.55
N ASP A 697 -7.15 24.21 -45.86
CA ASP A 697 -8.16 23.74 -44.90
C ASP A 697 -7.77 22.48 -44.07
N ASP A 698 -6.65 21.83 -44.37
CA ASP A 698 -6.09 20.66 -43.67
C ASP A 698 -4.72 20.95 -43.01
N ASN A 699 -4.26 22.21 -43.03
CA ASN A 699 -2.93 22.64 -42.56
C ASN A 699 -2.98 23.24 -41.15
N LEU A 700 -2.40 22.52 -40.18
CA LEU A 700 -2.38 22.85 -38.76
C LEU A 700 -1.13 23.67 -38.39
N TRP A 701 -1.24 25.00 -38.47
CA TRP A 701 -0.16 25.95 -38.16
C TRP A 701 -0.35 26.61 -36.77
N MET A 702 0.42 26.19 -35.78
CA MET A 702 0.08 26.37 -34.35
C MET A 702 0.09 27.84 -33.86
N ALA A 703 1.11 28.64 -34.18
CA ALA A 703 1.28 29.98 -33.58
C ALA A 703 0.09 30.92 -33.84
N MET A 704 -0.47 30.89 -35.05
CA MET A 704 -1.61 31.73 -35.41
C MET A 704 -2.93 31.15 -34.87
N GLN A 705 -3.07 29.82 -34.80
CA GLN A 705 -4.19 29.15 -34.13
C GLN A 705 -4.25 29.53 -32.63
N PHE A 706 -3.11 29.51 -31.92
CA PHE A 706 -3.04 29.99 -30.52
C PHE A 706 -3.44 31.46 -30.39
N ARG A 707 -3.03 32.33 -31.32
CA ARG A 707 -3.39 33.75 -31.30
C ARG A 707 -4.89 34.00 -31.52
N ILE A 708 -5.56 33.14 -32.27
CA ILE A 708 -7.03 33.18 -32.48
C ILE A 708 -7.75 32.63 -31.25
N LEU A 709 -7.36 31.43 -30.79
CA LEU A 709 -8.09 30.67 -29.76
C LEU A 709 -7.82 31.17 -28.34
N ALA A 710 -6.68 31.83 -28.10
CA ALA A 710 -6.25 32.34 -26.80
C ALA A 710 -6.02 33.87 -26.79
N PRO A 711 -7.07 34.69 -27.03
CA PRO A 711 -6.94 36.16 -27.16
C PRO A 711 -6.58 36.88 -25.84
N LYS A 712 -6.52 36.16 -24.72
CA LYS A 712 -6.12 36.68 -23.40
C LYS A 712 -4.65 36.40 -23.04
N LEU A 713 -3.85 35.83 -23.95
CA LEU A 713 -2.43 35.59 -23.71
C LEU A 713 -1.65 36.89 -23.47
N GLU A 714 -1.20 37.04 -22.22
CA GLU A 714 -0.38 38.13 -21.74
C GLU A 714 1.10 37.75 -21.77
N LEU A 715 1.41 36.48 -21.44
CA LEU A 715 2.77 35.95 -21.37
C LEU A 715 2.85 34.59 -22.09
N VAL A 716 3.72 34.52 -23.11
CA VAL A 716 4.09 33.26 -23.77
C VAL A 716 5.61 33.10 -23.68
N ARG A 717 6.07 31.92 -23.28
CA ARG A 717 7.49 31.55 -23.27
C ARG A 717 7.69 30.19 -23.91
N ALA A 718 8.70 30.07 -24.74
CA ALA A 718 9.04 28.86 -25.47
C ALA A 718 10.56 28.63 -25.47
N SER A 719 10.98 27.40 -25.17
CA SER A 719 12.37 26.95 -25.27
C SER A 719 12.44 25.62 -25.99
N SER A 720 13.45 25.47 -26.86
CA SER A 720 13.80 24.19 -27.51
C SER A 720 12.62 23.46 -28.18
N LEU A 721 11.67 24.21 -28.75
CA LEU A 721 10.62 23.64 -29.60
C LEU A 721 11.25 22.91 -30.80
N SER A 722 10.72 21.74 -31.13
CA SER A 722 11.17 20.93 -32.26
C SER A 722 10.05 20.03 -32.79
N TYR A 723 10.39 19.13 -33.70
CA TYR A 723 9.52 18.12 -34.28
C TYR A 723 10.04 16.72 -33.92
N ASP A 724 9.11 15.79 -33.75
CA ASP A 724 9.36 14.35 -33.79
C ASP A 724 8.69 13.83 -35.07
N HIS A 725 9.51 13.29 -35.96
CA HIS A 725 9.15 13.03 -37.36
C HIS A 725 9.11 11.53 -37.63
N PHE A 726 7.92 11.00 -37.93
CA PHE A 726 7.71 9.59 -38.22
C PHE A 726 7.75 9.30 -39.72
N LEU A 727 8.79 8.57 -40.14
CA LEU A 727 8.99 8.11 -41.52
C LEU A 727 8.33 6.74 -41.73
N HIS A 728 7.27 6.70 -42.53
CA HIS A 728 6.61 5.46 -42.96
C HIS A 728 7.48 4.62 -43.92
N GLU A 729 7.22 3.31 -43.97
CA GLU A 729 7.96 2.36 -44.82
C GLU A 729 7.86 2.66 -46.33
N ASP A 730 6.78 3.32 -46.77
CA ASP A 730 6.57 3.72 -48.18
C ASP A 730 7.51 4.84 -48.66
N LEU A 731 8.25 5.48 -47.74
CA LEU A 731 9.28 6.48 -48.05
C LEU A 731 10.68 5.87 -48.28
N PHE A 732 10.80 4.55 -48.31
CA PHE A 732 12.07 3.86 -48.47
C PHE A 732 12.12 3.01 -49.73
N GLN A 733 13.15 3.21 -50.55
CA GLN A 733 13.43 2.43 -51.75
C GLN A 733 14.86 1.87 -51.67
N ASP A 734 14.99 0.54 -51.83
CA ASP A 734 16.26 -0.20 -51.72
C ASP A 734 17.07 0.11 -50.43
N GLY A 735 16.36 0.35 -49.32
CA GLY A 735 16.91 0.72 -48.01
C GLY A 735 17.31 2.19 -47.86
N THR A 736 17.15 3.01 -48.90
CA THR A 736 17.43 4.46 -48.90
C THR A 736 16.16 5.28 -48.74
N VAL A 737 16.26 6.43 -48.06
CA VAL A 737 15.16 7.40 -47.90
C VAL A 737 14.94 8.12 -49.24
N LEU A 738 13.70 8.27 -49.69
CA LEU A 738 13.38 9.08 -50.87
C LEU A 738 13.88 10.53 -50.72
N PRO A 739 14.38 11.20 -51.79
CA PRO A 739 14.96 12.54 -51.68
C PRO A 739 14.05 13.58 -51.00
N GLU A 740 12.73 13.48 -51.22
CA GLU A 740 11.70 14.35 -50.64
C GLU A 740 11.57 14.19 -49.10
N ALA A 741 11.90 13.02 -48.57
CA ALA A 741 11.92 12.72 -47.14
C ALA A 741 13.32 12.89 -46.50
N ALA A 742 14.38 13.03 -47.30
CA ALA A 742 15.73 13.26 -46.83
C ALA A 742 15.97 14.70 -46.33
N SER A 743 15.19 15.67 -46.82
CA SER A 743 15.25 17.08 -46.40
C SER A 743 13.86 17.65 -46.14
N PRO A 744 13.27 17.44 -44.95
CA PRO A 744 11.90 17.87 -44.64
C PRO A 744 11.80 19.40 -44.55
N ALA A 745 10.76 19.97 -45.15
CA ALA A 745 10.52 21.42 -45.28
C ALA A 745 9.86 22.05 -44.03
N PHE A 746 10.30 21.64 -42.83
CA PHE A 746 9.88 22.25 -41.56
C PHE A 746 10.33 23.72 -41.44
N ASP A 747 9.58 24.51 -40.66
CA ASP A 747 9.77 25.96 -40.47
C ASP A 747 10.99 26.36 -39.60
N PHE A 748 12.02 25.51 -39.52
CA PHE A 748 13.28 25.77 -38.81
C PHE A 748 14.04 27.01 -39.34
N VAL A 749 13.90 27.32 -40.64
CA VAL A 749 14.57 28.48 -41.27
C VAL A 749 13.86 29.79 -40.89
N ASP A 750 14.62 30.82 -40.50
CA ASP A 750 14.09 32.16 -40.27
C ASP A 750 13.93 32.94 -41.60
N PRO A 751 12.71 33.29 -42.03
CA PRO A 751 12.48 33.99 -43.29
C PRO A 751 13.02 35.43 -43.33
N SER A 752 13.43 36.00 -42.20
CA SER A 752 14.13 37.29 -42.13
C SER A 752 15.66 37.18 -42.21
N GLY A 753 16.22 35.97 -42.20
CA GLY A 753 17.66 35.74 -42.22
C GLY A 753 18.40 36.18 -40.94
N LEU A 754 17.69 36.57 -39.88
CA LEU A 754 18.27 37.04 -38.61
C LEU A 754 18.69 35.91 -37.66
N GLY A 755 18.49 34.64 -38.05
CA GLY A 755 18.85 33.48 -37.23
C GLY A 755 17.95 33.26 -36.01
N ARG A 756 16.74 33.85 -35.97
CA ARG A 756 15.81 33.70 -34.84
C ARG A 756 15.39 32.24 -34.66
N SER A 757 15.50 31.73 -33.43
CA SER A 757 15.09 30.36 -33.11
C SER A 757 13.60 30.12 -33.39
N LEU A 758 13.23 28.86 -33.61
CA LEU A 758 11.84 28.45 -33.82
C LEU A 758 10.95 28.92 -32.64
N ALA A 759 11.46 28.75 -31.42
CA ALA A 759 10.80 29.18 -30.20
C ALA A 759 10.62 30.71 -30.10
N GLN A 760 11.64 31.51 -30.46
CA GLN A 760 11.51 32.98 -30.51
C GLN A 760 10.44 33.39 -31.52
N ARG A 761 10.47 32.83 -32.73
CA ARG A 761 9.51 33.17 -33.79
C ARG A 761 8.09 32.75 -33.42
N PHE A 762 7.90 31.61 -32.75
CA PHE A 762 6.62 31.17 -32.20
C PHE A 762 6.06 32.18 -31.17
N VAL A 763 6.87 32.64 -30.21
CA VAL A 763 6.47 33.66 -29.23
C VAL A 763 6.14 34.99 -29.92
N GLU A 764 6.98 35.42 -30.87
CA GLU A 764 6.77 36.67 -31.62
C GLU A 764 5.45 36.65 -32.40
N VAL A 765 5.11 35.55 -33.09
CA VAL A 765 3.86 35.42 -33.85
C VAL A 765 2.65 35.27 -32.93
N THR A 766 2.73 34.44 -31.88
CA THR A 766 1.60 34.17 -30.97
C THR A 766 1.18 35.41 -30.18
N LEU A 767 2.16 36.19 -29.67
CA LEU A 767 1.89 37.47 -29.00
C LEU A 767 1.56 38.62 -30.00
N GLY A 768 1.67 38.37 -31.31
CA GLY A 768 1.30 39.31 -32.35
C GLY A 768 2.30 40.45 -32.57
N TYR A 769 3.61 40.21 -32.42
CA TYR A 769 4.64 41.19 -32.76
C TYR A 769 4.86 41.28 -34.27
N ALA A 770 5.04 42.51 -34.77
CA ALA A 770 5.42 42.80 -36.14
C ALA A 770 6.76 42.10 -36.49
N GLN A 771 6.76 41.35 -37.58
CA GLN A 771 7.92 40.57 -37.99
C GLN A 771 8.96 41.43 -38.74
N PRO A 772 10.26 41.15 -38.58
CA PRO A 772 11.29 41.70 -39.45
C PRO A 772 11.08 41.25 -40.92
N PRO A 773 11.36 42.11 -41.91
CA PRO A 773 11.21 41.78 -43.33
C PRO A 773 12.27 40.77 -43.81
N SER A 774 12.12 40.28 -45.04
CA SER A 774 13.09 39.38 -45.67
C SER A 774 14.44 40.08 -45.95
N PRO A 775 15.56 39.33 -46.00
CA PRO A 775 16.87 39.91 -46.28
C PRO A 775 16.98 40.38 -47.75
N PRO A 776 17.93 41.27 -48.08
CA PRO A 776 18.20 41.69 -49.45
C PRO A 776 18.55 40.49 -50.37
N PRO A 777 18.29 40.57 -51.69
CA PRO A 777 18.06 41.80 -52.47
C PRO A 777 16.62 42.32 -52.50
N THR A 778 15.61 41.48 -52.21
CA THR A 778 14.19 41.89 -52.22
C THR A 778 13.60 41.91 -50.82
N VAL A 779 13.43 43.12 -50.29
CA VAL A 779 12.86 43.36 -48.95
C VAL A 779 11.34 43.28 -49.03
N HIS A 780 10.79 42.10 -48.77
CA HIS A 780 9.36 41.86 -48.63
C HIS A 780 8.94 41.93 -47.15
N PRO A 781 7.73 42.40 -46.83
CA PRO A 781 7.17 42.19 -45.51
C PRO A 781 7.05 40.68 -45.25
N VAL A 782 7.25 40.26 -44.00
CA VAL A 782 7.00 38.89 -43.55
C VAL A 782 5.73 38.92 -42.71
N VAL A 783 4.71 38.16 -43.12
CA VAL A 783 3.41 38.10 -42.45
C VAL A 783 3.00 36.63 -42.35
N PHE A 784 2.52 36.21 -41.18
CA PHE A 784 1.87 34.91 -41.02
C PHE A 784 0.36 35.16 -40.99
N LEU A 785 -0.35 34.57 -41.95
CA LEU A 785 -1.79 34.77 -42.13
C LEU A 785 -2.58 33.75 -41.28
N PRO A 786 -3.78 34.11 -40.79
CA PRO A 786 -4.70 33.14 -40.22
C PRO A 786 -5.25 32.21 -41.32
N GLU A 787 -5.94 31.16 -40.91
CA GLU A 787 -6.69 30.26 -41.79
C GLU A 787 -7.85 31.00 -42.48
N ASP A 788 -8.89 31.38 -41.74
CA ASP A 788 -9.99 32.21 -42.25
C ASP A 788 -9.62 33.70 -42.30
N SER A 789 -9.96 34.33 -43.43
CA SER A 789 -9.97 35.77 -43.72
C SER A 789 -10.65 36.64 -42.65
N SER A 790 -11.66 36.12 -41.93
CA SER A 790 -12.32 36.86 -40.84
C SER A 790 -11.34 37.30 -39.72
N HIS A 791 -10.23 36.57 -39.56
CA HIS A 791 -9.20 36.82 -38.57
C HIS A 791 -8.09 37.77 -39.04
N ASP A 792 -8.13 38.27 -40.28
CA ASP A 792 -7.10 39.17 -40.85
C ASP A 792 -6.96 40.49 -40.05
N HIS A 793 -7.97 40.85 -39.24
CA HIS A 793 -7.90 41.94 -38.28
C HIS A 793 -6.77 41.77 -37.24
N LEU A 794 -6.35 40.54 -36.94
CA LEU A 794 -5.19 40.25 -36.08
C LEU A 794 -3.86 40.60 -36.78
N VAL A 795 -3.79 40.48 -38.10
CA VAL A 795 -2.63 40.86 -38.92
C VAL A 795 -2.55 42.38 -39.08
N ALA A 796 -3.70 43.07 -39.16
CA ALA A 796 -3.74 44.53 -39.13
C ALA A 796 -3.30 45.12 -37.78
N ASN A 797 -3.60 44.44 -36.66
CA ASN A 797 -3.30 44.89 -35.30
C ASN A 797 -2.08 44.15 -34.70
N LEU A 798 -0.90 44.38 -35.29
CA LEU A 798 0.38 43.86 -34.77
C LEU A 798 1.02 44.84 -33.77
N ARG A 799 1.58 44.30 -32.68
CA ARG A 799 2.38 45.04 -31.69
C ARG A 799 3.71 45.48 -32.33
N PRO A 800 4.18 46.72 -32.13
CA PRO A 800 5.50 47.13 -32.62
C PRO A 800 6.60 46.30 -31.96
N ARG A 801 7.58 45.84 -32.74
CA ARG A 801 8.74 45.10 -32.22
C ARG A 801 9.67 46.06 -31.46
N PRO A 802 10.22 45.69 -30.29
CA PRO A 802 11.18 46.54 -29.59
C PRO A 802 12.42 46.80 -30.44
N ALA A 803 13.03 47.99 -30.28
CA ALA A 803 14.13 48.44 -31.15
C ALA A 803 15.42 47.59 -31.09
N GLY A 804 15.59 46.78 -30.04
CA GLY A 804 16.68 45.79 -29.90
C GLY A 804 16.24 44.34 -30.13
N GLY A 805 15.00 44.10 -30.56
CA GLY A 805 14.36 42.78 -30.44
C GLY A 805 13.86 42.48 -29.03
N LEU A 806 13.33 41.27 -28.81
CA LEU A 806 12.98 40.75 -27.48
C LEU A 806 14.25 40.29 -26.75
N ALA A 807 14.35 40.52 -25.44
CA ALA A 807 15.43 39.94 -24.65
C ALA A 807 15.24 38.42 -24.52
N VAL A 808 16.30 37.68 -24.17
CA VAL A 808 16.24 36.21 -24.08
C VAL A 808 15.17 35.76 -23.07
N ALA A 809 15.08 36.40 -21.89
CA ALA A 809 14.04 36.13 -20.89
C ALA A 809 12.62 36.62 -21.28
N ASP A 810 12.45 37.31 -22.42
CA ASP A 810 11.15 37.71 -22.97
C ASP A 810 10.55 36.67 -23.92
N TYR A 811 11.33 35.68 -24.39
CA TYR A 811 10.82 34.56 -25.19
C TYR A 811 11.22 33.20 -24.64
N ASP A 812 12.44 33.01 -24.15
CA ASP A 812 12.96 31.72 -23.70
C ASP A 812 12.46 31.39 -22.29
N ALA A 813 11.89 30.19 -22.11
CA ALA A 813 11.33 29.71 -20.85
C ALA A 813 12.41 29.45 -19.79
N ASN A 814 13.56 28.87 -20.17
CA ASN A 814 14.65 28.58 -19.23
C ASN A 814 15.30 29.89 -18.72
N ALA A 815 15.57 30.84 -19.62
CA ALA A 815 16.05 32.16 -19.24
C ALA A 815 15.00 32.95 -18.43
N HIS A 816 13.71 32.77 -18.71
CA HIS A 816 12.64 33.37 -17.91
C HIS A 816 12.62 32.82 -16.48
N HIS A 817 12.65 31.49 -16.28
CA HIS A 817 12.72 30.87 -14.96
C HIS A 817 14.02 31.22 -14.18
N ALA A 818 15.11 31.56 -14.89
CA ALA A 818 16.37 31.99 -14.27
C ALA A 818 16.39 33.50 -13.91
N ALA A 819 15.64 34.34 -14.62
CA ALA A 819 15.63 35.80 -14.45
C ALA A 819 14.43 36.33 -13.65
N VAL A 820 13.33 35.56 -13.55
CA VAL A 820 12.08 35.96 -12.90
C VAL A 820 11.67 34.92 -11.87
N ASP A 821 11.33 35.41 -10.67
CA ASP A 821 10.91 34.61 -9.52
C ASP A 821 9.46 34.10 -9.67
N ASP A 822 9.26 33.09 -10.52
CA ASP A 822 7.97 32.45 -10.77
C ASP A 822 7.51 31.61 -9.55
N PRO A 823 6.40 31.98 -8.87
CA PRO A 823 5.91 31.24 -7.71
C PRO A 823 5.36 29.84 -8.06
N THR A 824 5.11 29.53 -9.33
CA THR A 824 4.68 28.20 -9.80
C THR A 824 5.89 27.31 -10.14
N GLY A 825 6.92 27.86 -10.78
CA GLY A 825 8.20 27.19 -11.05
C GLY A 825 8.92 26.77 -9.78
N ARG A 826 8.75 27.54 -8.69
CA ARG A 826 9.24 27.17 -7.35
C ARG A 826 8.84 25.76 -6.92
N TRP A 827 7.67 25.23 -7.30
CA TRP A 827 7.19 23.89 -6.87
C TRP A 827 8.14 22.74 -7.21
N HIS A 828 8.96 22.88 -8.26
CA HIS A 828 9.98 21.91 -8.64
C HIS A 828 11.11 21.81 -7.58
N ARG A 829 11.48 22.93 -6.92
CA ARG A 829 12.49 22.99 -5.84
C ARG A 829 11.91 23.02 -4.41
N SER A 830 10.67 23.52 -4.23
CA SER A 830 10.06 23.75 -2.90
C SER A 830 8.54 23.98 -2.95
N LEU A 831 7.78 23.37 -2.02
CA LEU A 831 6.33 23.60 -1.89
C LEU A 831 5.96 24.95 -1.26
N ASP A 832 6.71 25.42 -0.27
CA ASP A 832 6.47 26.70 0.40
C ASP A 832 7.26 27.86 -0.22
N GLY A 833 8.31 27.55 -0.99
CA GLY A 833 9.25 28.53 -1.52
C GLY A 833 10.23 29.07 -0.46
N LEU A 834 10.34 28.40 0.69
CA LEU A 834 11.19 28.80 1.81
C LEU A 834 12.25 27.72 2.12
N TYR A 835 11.87 26.44 2.05
CA TYR A 835 12.78 25.32 2.30
C TYR A 835 12.93 24.47 1.03
N PRO A 836 14.17 24.21 0.56
CA PRO A 836 14.40 23.29 -0.56
C PRO A 836 14.05 21.85 -0.14
N THR A 837 13.55 21.04 -1.07
CA THR A 837 13.27 19.61 -0.81
C THR A 837 14.57 18.84 -0.55
N SER A 838 14.78 18.45 0.71
CA SER A 838 16.01 17.82 1.21
C SER A 838 16.15 16.35 0.79
N ASN A 839 16.33 16.11 -0.50
CA ASN A 839 16.29 14.77 -1.09
C ASN A 839 17.63 14.02 -0.98
N ALA A 840 18.71 14.66 -0.51
CA ALA A 840 20.09 14.16 -0.60
C ALA A 840 20.30 12.71 -0.11
N GLY A 841 19.60 12.28 0.96
CA GLY A 841 19.64 10.89 1.43
C GLY A 841 19.00 9.89 0.45
N THR A 842 17.91 10.29 -0.20
CA THR A 842 17.26 9.56 -1.30
C THR A 842 18.18 9.48 -2.51
N LEU A 843 18.76 10.61 -2.95
CA LEU A 843 19.66 10.65 -4.12
C LEU A 843 20.88 9.76 -3.90
N HIS A 844 21.54 9.85 -2.73
CA HIS A 844 22.66 8.98 -2.36
C HIS A 844 22.25 7.49 -2.31
N THR A 845 21.02 7.18 -1.87
CA THR A 845 20.54 5.80 -1.83
C THR A 845 20.26 5.26 -3.24
N LEU A 846 19.66 6.07 -4.11
CA LEU A 846 19.45 5.74 -5.53
C LEU A 846 20.76 5.58 -6.28
N HIS A 847 21.74 6.46 -6.05
CA HIS A 847 23.08 6.36 -6.65
C HIS A 847 23.78 5.07 -6.19
N ALA A 848 23.73 4.72 -4.90
CA ALA A 848 24.28 3.46 -4.39
C ALA A 848 23.57 2.21 -4.96
N ILE A 849 22.27 2.31 -5.28
CA ILE A 849 21.50 1.25 -5.97
C ILE A 849 21.92 1.15 -7.45
N ALA A 850 22.07 2.29 -8.13
CA ALA A 850 22.51 2.39 -9.52
C ALA A 850 23.91 1.78 -9.71
N ASP A 851 24.85 2.19 -8.86
CA ASP A 851 26.21 1.68 -8.75
C ASP A 851 26.26 0.15 -8.62
N ALA A 852 25.39 -0.41 -7.76
CA ALA A 852 25.32 -1.85 -7.55
C ALA A 852 24.77 -2.57 -8.79
N ALA A 853 23.67 -2.08 -9.37
CA ALA A 853 23.11 -2.64 -10.60
C ALA A 853 24.10 -2.58 -11.77
N PHE A 854 24.81 -1.47 -11.95
CA PHE A 854 25.84 -1.29 -12.98
C PHE A 854 27.01 -2.26 -12.80
N ARG A 855 27.51 -2.45 -11.56
CA ARG A 855 28.52 -3.48 -11.26
C ARG A 855 28.02 -4.89 -11.63
N GLY A 856 26.79 -5.22 -11.27
CA GLY A 856 26.16 -6.51 -11.62
C GLY A 856 26.08 -6.74 -13.13
N MET A 857 25.64 -5.75 -13.91
CA MET A 857 25.57 -5.87 -15.38
C MET A 857 26.93 -6.07 -16.04
N ASN A 858 27.95 -5.32 -15.62
CA ASN A 858 29.32 -5.48 -16.13
C ASN A 858 29.86 -6.90 -15.84
N GLU A 859 29.47 -7.50 -14.71
CA GLU A 859 29.82 -8.89 -14.38
C GLU A 859 29.07 -9.92 -15.24
N ILE A 860 27.78 -9.70 -15.56
CA ILE A 860 27.03 -10.51 -16.56
C ILE A 860 27.70 -10.43 -17.93
N GLN A 861 28.03 -9.22 -18.39
CA GLN A 861 28.62 -9.03 -19.71
C GLN A 861 29.98 -9.72 -19.82
N ARG A 862 30.87 -9.54 -18.84
CA ARG A 862 32.14 -10.28 -18.75
C ARG A 862 31.92 -11.80 -18.80
N HIS A 863 30.92 -12.33 -18.09
CA HIS A 863 30.63 -13.77 -18.12
C HIS A 863 30.03 -14.26 -19.46
N ARG A 864 29.28 -13.41 -20.19
CA ARG A 864 28.86 -13.71 -21.57
C ARG A 864 30.05 -13.71 -22.54
N ASP A 865 30.93 -12.72 -22.44
CA ASP A 865 32.13 -12.61 -23.28
C ASP A 865 33.09 -13.80 -23.05
N GLU A 866 33.28 -14.19 -21.78
CA GLU A 866 34.06 -15.38 -21.39
C GLU A 866 33.44 -16.72 -21.85
N ALA A 867 32.12 -16.76 -22.13
CA ALA A 867 31.44 -17.93 -22.68
C ALA A 867 31.51 -17.95 -24.22
N ALA A 868 31.25 -16.81 -24.87
CA ALA A 868 31.41 -16.62 -26.31
C ALA A 868 32.83 -17.00 -26.79
N LEU A 869 33.85 -16.61 -26.02
CA LEU A 869 35.26 -16.98 -26.26
C LEU A 869 35.56 -18.48 -26.09
N ARG A 870 34.71 -19.26 -25.42
CA ARG A 870 34.86 -20.72 -25.27
C ARG A 870 34.11 -21.49 -26.36
N ASP A 871 32.91 -21.03 -26.70
CA ASP A 871 32.03 -21.71 -27.66
C ASP A 871 32.31 -21.29 -29.12
N GLY A 872 33.19 -20.31 -29.34
CA GLY A 872 33.68 -19.91 -30.68
C GLY A 872 32.69 -19.07 -31.48
N VAL A 873 31.61 -18.60 -30.86
CA VAL A 873 30.59 -17.74 -31.46
C VAL A 873 30.88 -16.29 -31.07
N ALA A 874 30.98 -15.38 -32.05
CA ALA A 874 31.07 -13.96 -31.76
C ALA A 874 29.73 -13.46 -31.18
N GLY A 875 29.73 -13.03 -29.92
CA GLY A 875 28.53 -12.51 -29.25
C GLY A 875 28.12 -11.14 -29.79
N GLU A 876 26.84 -10.96 -30.08
CA GLU A 876 26.28 -9.63 -30.35
C GLU A 876 26.20 -8.82 -29.04
N PRO A 877 26.51 -7.50 -29.06
CA PRO A 877 26.39 -6.65 -27.89
C PRO A 877 24.92 -6.41 -27.53
N ALA A 878 24.53 -6.79 -26.31
CA ALA A 878 23.15 -6.69 -25.86
C ALA A 878 22.72 -5.22 -25.63
N GLN A 879 21.77 -4.73 -26.44
CA GLN A 879 21.19 -3.38 -26.30
C GLN A 879 20.57 -3.14 -24.89
N GLU A 880 20.04 -4.19 -24.27
CA GLU A 880 19.42 -4.17 -22.93
C GLU A 880 20.36 -3.63 -21.83
N GLY A 881 21.66 -3.91 -21.92
CA GLY A 881 22.65 -3.42 -20.95
C GLY A 881 22.85 -1.91 -21.02
N GLY A 882 22.73 -1.34 -22.22
CA GLY A 882 22.72 0.10 -22.43
C GLY A 882 21.46 0.77 -21.87
N TRP A 883 20.30 0.13 -22.00
CA TRP A 883 19.00 0.65 -21.54
C TRP A 883 18.95 0.84 -20.01
N LEU A 884 19.41 -0.15 -19.22
CA LEU A 884 19.43 0.00 -17.77
C LEU A 884 20.53 0.99 -17.32
N ALA A 885 21.68 1.01 -18.00
CA ALA A 885 22.74 1.97 -17.68
C ALA A 885 22.28 3.42 -17.96
N ALA A 886 21.60 3.66 -19.09
CA ALA A 886 21.01 4.96 -19.42
C ALA A 886 19.93 5.35 -18.40
N ASN A 887 18.95 4.49 -18.10
CA ASN A 887 17.92 4.77 -17.09
C ASN A 887 18.46 5.04 -15.67
N LEU A 888 19.68 4.57 -15.35
CA LEU A 888 20.34 4.80 -14.06
C LEU A 888 21.27 6.02 -14.05
N LEU A 889 21.91 6.35 -15.17
CA LEU A 889 22.81 7.49 -15.33
C LEU A 889 22.06 8.79 -15.69
N ASN A 890 20.95 8.68 -16.42
CA ASN A 890 20.10 9.81 -16.83
C ASN A 890 19.05 10.17 -15.77
N MET A 891 19.09 9.55 -14.59
CA MET A 891 18.58 10.22 -13.39
C MET A 891 19.45 11.45 -13.14
N ASN A 892 19.02 12.62 -13.64
CA ASN A 892 19.68 13.90 -13.43
C ASN A 892 19.72 14.27 -11.94
N PHE A 893 20.74 13.75 -11.24
CA PHE A 893 21.27 14.29 -9.99
C PHE A 893 22.23 15.48 -10.25
N LEU A 894 22.39 15.87 -11.52
CA LEU A 894 23.18 17.00 -12.01
C LEU A 894 22.26 18.03 -12.70
N ASP A 895 21.55 18.79 -11.87
CA ASP A 895 21.24 20.22 -12.06
C ASP A 895 20.78 20.74 -10.68
N GLU A 896 21.40 21.80 -10.16
CA GLU A 896 21.15 22.40 -8.82
C GLU A 896 20.01 23.44 -8.88
#